data_AF-A0A9D2DQH2-F1
#
_entry.id   AF-A0A9D2DQH2-F1
#
_cell.length_a   1.000
_cell.length_b   1.000
_cell.length_c   1.000
_cell.angle_alpha   90.00
_cell.angle_beta   90.00
_cell.angle_gamma   90.00
#
_symmetry.space_group_name_H-M   'P 1'
#
loop_
_entity.id
_entity.type
_entity.pdbx_description
1 polymer ?
#
loop_
_entity_poly.entity_id
_entity_poly.type
_entity_poly.pdbx_seq_one_letter_code
_entity_poly.pdbx_strand_id
1 'polypeptide(L)'
;MTEKQKHLLKLFREIDEICKEHGLRYVMAGGTLIGVVRNEGFIPWDDDVDIYMPRDDWNRFVELSKTEFPPDRAVQCVDVDRSYTNSFPRYADTSSCAIHKHQVIGNDKAGEIIDVLTLDPIPADDKEYEKYRTYMMIYSDLVNLSVVFGNRWEVPALLYLKYVLSCIFLGRDRTLKKLEKILFSYKEEDCPRYAMRWGGCPFLFDKDMFFPVKYGDFEGEKVMIPRRTSDYLIWHYGDEWSYIPPHGERESHDAICVEGIDYKEFRSDYMGQVKPRKAKMNAVVRKFYYMASAKRANKLTHKRDVLQGRSTVLDLKARIRECPKSLQELMAAYDFDTLNEIFINYYQVQLSAAFIGREDFANIYPFYHPTLLEVEDEVFWAAMYTLFYTERISKVFRMFQVREKLGHLTGEMKGMREDILLFRKAACHYEMGEIQEAREIAGSLLEKYPKNPSFLKFQCRLLMDEARENGSTGKARSFLREACSLFPEDGYFLKYQADILWMEGERVKALGMYADAREKTNNGIVHLEIEKMMKKQKKEALAFCEELLGVRKRQEAQKWMELMSRLLPEDEEVREYLSLTRVYTAGSQAELEEVVDEIRDVLENAEDVPDKKERPKETDVYRRALTQAWKRLGYPEELAGYRTELIYTEDQADLEWLLEEIRGYKIRDKAKSGQAYKLIGDVRRKQGQTDQAFENYKKALECAGHSYVKKEVARIFLSDLYRGGRKLSQYAKRGDASEFMDAWLKKYGSIEELKQLVGTLL
;
A
#
# COMPACT_ATOMS: atom_id res chain seq x y z
N MET A 1 -3.12 1.00 10.76
CA MET A 1 -1.89 1.81 10.62
C MET A 1 -0.73 1.04 11.24
N THR A 2 0.39 0.92 10.55
CA THR A 2 1.60 0.24 11.06
C THR A 2 2.40 1.13 12.02
N GLU A 3 3.32 0.57 12.81
CA GLU A 3 4.22 1.35 13.68
C GLU A 3 5.05 2.37 12.89
N LYS A 4 5.55 1.97 11.72
CA LYS A 4 6.26 2.87 10.79
C LYS A 4 5.37 4.05 10.39
N GLN A 5 4.13 3.79 9.98
CA GLN A 5 3.17 4.85 9.60
C GLN A 5 2.84 5.79 10.77
N LYS A 6 2.70 5.27 12.00
CA LYS A 6 2.52 6.11 13.20
C LYS A 6 3.71 7.04 13.43
N HIS A 7 4.92 6.53 13.25
CA HIS A 7 6.14 7.34 13.35
C HIS A 7 6.19 8.40 12.25
N LEU A 8 5.95 8.03 10.99
CA LEU A 8 5.91 8.98 9.88
C LEU A 8 4.83 10.06 10.08
N LEU A 9 3.66 9.70 10.60
CA LEU A 9 2.60 10.65 10.94
C LEU A 9 3.06 11.67 11.99
N LYS A 10 3.79 11.21 13.02
CA LYS A 10 4.37 12.10 14.03
C LYS A 10 5.35 13.09 13.40
N LEU A 11 6.28 12.62 12.56
CA LEU A 11 7.25 13.49 11.89
C LEU A 11 6.57 14.48 10.95
N PHE A 12 5.55 14.03 10.22
CA PHE A 12 4.77 14.89 9.35
C PHE A 12 4.00 15.97 10.13
N ARG A 13 3.38 15.63 11.27
CA ARG A 13 2.70 16.60 12.14
C ARG A 13 3.65 17.71 12.62
N GLU A 14 4.88 17.36 13.00
CA GLU A 14 5.89 18.36 13.35
C GLU A 14 6.15 19.35 12.18
N ILE A 15 6.30 18.83 10.95
CA ILE A 15 6.50 19.68 9.76
C ILE A 15 5.29 20.57 9.50
N ASP A 16 4.08 20.00 9.55
CA ASP A 16 2.84 20.72 9.28
C ASP A 16 2.60 21.84 10.32
N GLU A 17 2.85 21.58 11.61
CA GLU A 17 2.79 22.58 12.69
C GLU A 17 3.76 23.74 12.42
N ILE A 18 5.04 23.43 12.16
CA ILE A 18 6.05 24.44 11.81
C ILE A 18 5.62 25.26 10.58
N CYS A 19 5.09 24.60 9.56
CA CYS A 19 4.65 25.29 8.35
C CYS A 19 3.47 26.22 8.62
N LYS A 20 2.49 25.78 9.41
CA LYS A 20 1.31 26.58 9.79
C LYS A 20 1.69 27.79 10.65
N GLU A 21 2.58 27.61 11.63
CA GLU A 21 3.04 28.69 12.52
C GLU A 21 3.79 29.79 11.76
N HIS A 22 4.60 29.42 10.78
CA HIS A 22 5.45 30.36 10.03
C HIS A 22 4.87 30.79 8.67
N GLY A 23 3.66 30.33 8.33
CA GLY A 23 3.01 30.62 7.06
C GLY A 23 3.81 30.09 5.86
N LEU A 24 4.41 28.91 6.00
CA LEU A 24 5.11 28.21 4.91
C LEU A 24 4.12 27.35 4.13
N ARG A 25 4.29 27.36 2.81
CA ARG A 25 3.48 26.55 1.90
C ARG A 25 4.11 25.18 1.69
N TYR A 26 3.32 24.13 1.83
CA TYR A 26 3.64 22.79 1.32
C TYR A 26 2.40 22.18 0.65
N VAL A 27 2.57 21.10 -0.09
CA VAL A 27 1.45 20.24 -0.54
C VAL A 27 1.85 18.78 -0.44
N MET A 28 0.92 17.90 -0.08
CA MET A 28 1.11 16.45 -0.15
C MET A 28 1.36 16.02 -1.60
N ALA A 29 2.28 15.09 -1.81
CA ALA A 29 2.73 14.67 -3.13
C ALA A 29 2.71 13.14 -3.27
N GLY A 30 2.90 12.64 -4.49
CA GLY A 30 3.14 11.23 -4.77
C GLY A 30 2.04 10.28 -4.26
N GLY A 31 2.47 9.13 -3.72
CA GLY A 31 1.60 8.11 -3.14
C GLY A 31 0.84 8.63 -1.92
N THR A 32 1.47 9.51 -1.14
CA THR A 32 0.86 10.15 0.02
C THR A 32 -0.38 10.94 -0.37
N LEU A 33 -0.36 11.70 -1.46
CA LEU A 33 -1.55 12.43 -1.94
C LEU A 33 -2.68 11.49 -2.40
N ILE A 34 -2.34 10.35 -3.02
CA ILE A 34 -3.34 9.30 -3.29
C ILE A 34 -3.96 8.85 -1.96
N GLY A 35 -3.15 8.64 -0.92
CA GLY A 35 -3.62 8.31 0.43
C GLY A 35 -4.61 9.35 0.97
N VAL A 36 -4.29 10.63 0.88
CA VAL A 36 -5.18 11.73 1.31
C VAL A 36 -6.53 11.67 0.58
N VAL A 37 -6.54 11.48 -0.75
CA VAL A 37 -7.79 11.57 -1.53
C VAL A 37 -8.59 10.26 -1.54
N ARG A 38 -7.92 9.11 -1.53
CA ARG A 38 -8.51 7.78 -1.72
C ARG A 38 -8.70 7.01 -0.43
N ASN A 39 -7.90 7.28 0.59
CA ASN A 39 -7.91 6.57 1.86
C ASN A 39 -8.24 7.50 3.05
N GLU A 40 -8.10 8.82 2.88
CA GLU A 40 -8.08 9.81 3.97
C GLU A 40 -7.06 9.50 5.07
N GLY A 41 -5.97 8.89 4.66
CA GLY A 41 -4.94 8.33 5.53
C GLY A 41 -3.87 7.63 4.71
N PHE A 42 -3.04 6.84 5.37
CA PHE A 42 -2.02 6.08 4.68
C PHE A 42 -2.61 5.04 3.73
N ILE A 43 -1.96 4.84 2.59
CA ILE A 43 -2.19 3.65 1.79
C ILE A 43 -1.60 2.46 2.55
N PRO A 44 -2.28 1.30 2.64
CA PRO A 44 -1.88 0.22 3.55
C PRO A 44 -0.45 -0.32 3.37
N TRP A 45 0.10 -0.27 2.16
CA TRP A 45 1.45 -0.75 1.84
C TRP A 45 2.49 0.37 1.71
N ASP A 46 2.07 1.62 1.86
CA ASP A 46 2.91 2.81 1.67
C ASP A 46 3.73 3.04 2.93
N ASP A 47 4.99 3.40 2.72
CA ASP A 47 6.03 3.33 3.74
C ASP A 47 6.87 4.61 3.84
N ASP A 48 6.41 5.68 3.21
CA ASP A 48 7.00 7.01 3.22
C ASP A 48 5.92 8.11 3.16
N VAL A 49 6.36 9.36 3.32
CA VAL A 49 5.54 10.56 3.17
C VAL A 49 6.31 11.54 2.29
N ASP A 50 5.68 11.94 1.20
CA ASP A 50 6.20 12.91 0.24
C ASP A 50 5.44 14.24 0.36
N ILE A 51 6.19 15.34 0.48
CA ILE A 51 5.64 16.69 0.34
C ILE A 51 6.42 17.51 -0.69
N TYR A 52 5.72 18.38 -1.40
CA TYR A 52 6.34 19.44 -2.17
C TYR A 52 6.37 20.76 -1.40
N MET A 53 7.50 21.47 -1.51
CA MET A 53 7.68 22.80 -0.93
C MET A 53 8.31 23.75 -1.96
N PRO A 54 7.76 24.96 -2.20
CA PRO A 54 8.40 25.96 -3.04
C PRO A 54 9.80 26.31 -2.54
N ARG A 55 10.72 26.63 -3.46
CA ARG A 55 12.12 26.95 -3.14
C ARG A 55 12.25 28.01 -2.03
N ASP A 56 11.45 29.08 -2.08
CA ASP A 56 11.53 30.17 -1.11
C ASP A 56 11.05 29.75 0.29
N ASP A 57 9.97 28.96 0.37
CA ASP A 57 9.49 28.35 1.60
C ASP A 57 10.52 27.34 2.17
N TRP A 58 11.13 26.53 1.31
CA TRP A 58 12.20 25.60 1.69
C TRP A 58 13.41 26.32 2.31
N ASN A 59 13.85 27.42 1.69
CA ASN A 59 14.97 28.19 2.22
C ASN A 59 14.65 28.72 3.63
N ARG A 60 13.41 29.17 3.87
CA ARG A 60 12.96 29.60 5.21
C ARG A 60 12.91 28.42 6.20
N PHE A 61 12.40 27.27 5.78
CA PHE A 61 12.36 26.04 6.59
C PHE A 61 13.76 25.60 7.03
N VAL A 62 14.76 25.67 6.14
CA VAL A 62 16.17 25.39 6.47
C VAL A 62 16.71 26.37 7.52
N GLU A 63 16.36 27.65 7.48
CA GLU A 63 16.78 28.61 8.51
C GLU A 63 16.15 28.30 9.88
N LEU A 64 14.86 27.96 9.92
CA LEU A 64 14.15 27.56 11.15
C LEU A 64 14.77 26.31 11.79
N SER A 65 15.27 25.38 10.97
CA SER A 65 15.90 24.16 11.45
C SER A 65 17.13 24.38 12.34
N LYS A 66 17.74 25.57 12.28
CA LYS A 66 18.90 25.93 13.09
C LYS A 66 18.54 26.36 14.51
N THR A 67 17.28 26.72 14.76
CA THR A 67 16.85 27.36 16.02
C THR A 67 15.67 26.68 16.70
N GLU A 68 14.75 26.08 15.94
CA GLU A 68 13.43 25.67 16.46
C GLU A 68 13.22 24.15 16.47
N PHE A 69 14.07 23.38 15.78
CA PHE A 69 13.83 21.94 15.64
C PHE A 69 14.29 21.16 16.87
N PRO A 70 13.61 20.05 17.22
CA PRO A 70 14.05 19.17 18.29
C PRO A 70 15.51 18.68 18.08
N PRO A 71 16.29 18.46 19.15
CA PRO A 71 17.70 18.04 19.04
C PRO A 71 17.93 16.73 18.29
N ASP A 72 16.92 15.85 18.29
CA ASP A 72 16.87 14.56 17.61
C ASP A 72 16.32 14.64 16.18
N ARG A 73 16.08 15.84 15.64
CA ARG A 73 15.63 16.05 14.25
C ARG A 73 16.73 16.65 13.39
N ALA A 74 16.69 16.33 12.10
CA ALA A 74 17.67 16.85 11.16
C ALA A 74 17.08 17.11 9.78
N VAL A 75 17.37 18.30 9.25
CA VAL A 75 17.27 18.57 7.82
C VAL A 75 18.48 17.98 7.11
N GLN A 76 18.24 17.03 6.21
CA GLN A 76 19.27 16.42 5.38
C GLN A 76 19.16 16.98 3.97
N CYS A 77 20.09 17.85 3.60
CA CYS A 77 20.20 18.37 2.25
C CYS A 77 21.63 18.84 1.97
N VAL A 78 21.95 18.99 0.68
CA VAL A 78 23.26 19.52 0.23
C VAL A 78 23.47 20.97 0.68
N ASP A 79 22.39 21.70 0.91
CA ASP A 79 22.40 23.11 1.30
C ASP A 79 22.89 23.27 2.77
N VAL A 80 22.63 22.28 3.62
CA VAL A 80 23.04 22.22 5.04
C VAL A 80 24.35 21.43 5.22
N ASP A 81 24.46 20.26 4.57
CA ASP A 81 25.63 19.38 4.67
C ASP A 81 26.12 18.96 3.27
N ARG A 82 27.31 19.43 2.90
CA ARG A 82 27.98 19.07 1.63
C ARG A 82 28.40 17.59 1.55
N SER A 83 28.37 16.88 2.67
CA SER A 83 28.61 15.44 2.74
C SER A 83 27.38 14.61 2.33
N TYR A 84 26.18 15.21 2.36
CA TYR A 84 24.92 14.58 1.99
C TYR A 84 24.97 13.97 0.59
N THR A 85 24.56 12.70 0.47
CA THR A 85 24.73 11.92 -0.75
C THR A 85 23.51 11.87 -1.67
N ASN A 86 22.45 12.64 -1.38
CA ASN A 86 21.24 12.71 -2.21
C ASN A 86 20.96 14.15 -2.69
N SER A 87 20.20 14.29 -3.78
CA SER A 87 19.96 15.60 -4.43
C SER A 87 18.73 16.33 -3.91
N PHE A 88 17.78 15.61 -3.33
CA PHE A 88 16.56 16.19 -2.77
C PHE A 88 16.60 16.16 -1.23
N PRO A 89 16.00 17.16 -0.56
CA PRO A 89 15.99 17.24 0.89
C PRO A 89 15.12 16.23 1.62
N ARG A 90 15.46 16.00 2.89
CA ARG A 90 14.69 15.15 3.81
C ARG A 90 14.61 15.78 5.19
N TYR A 91 13.52 15.51 5.89
CA TYR A 91 13.39 15.72 7.32
C TYR A 91 13.52 14.37 8.02
N ALA A 92 14.49 14.22 8.92
CA ALA A 92 14.83 12.92 9.50
C ALA A 92 14.77 12.93 11.03
N ASP A 93 14.24 11.85 11.58
CA ASP A 93 14.45 11.49 12.97
C ASP A 93 15.80 10.79 13.14
N THR A 94 16.65 11.33 14.00
CA THR A 94 17.99 10.80 14.26
C THR A 94 18.04 9.86 15.48
N SER A 95 16.91 9.66 16.15
CA SER A 95 16.76 8.72 17.27
C SER A 95 16.34 7.31 16.84
N SER A 96 15.88 7.13 15.60
CA SER A 96 15.55 5.84 15.01
C SER A 96 16.65 5.30 14.09
N CYS A 97 16.52 4.03 13.68
CA CYS A 97 17.39 3.40 12.70
C CYS A 97 16.62 2.98 11.45
N ALA A 98 16.79 3.77 10.38
CA ALA A 98 16.44 3.40 9.01
C ALA A 98 17.55 3.89 8.07
N ILE A 99 18.29 2.97 7.47
CA ILE A 99 19.42 3.29 6.58
C ILE A 99 19.07 2.92 5.15
N HIS A 100 18.91 3.93 4.29
CA HIS A 100 18.71 3.73 2.86
C HIS A 100 20.03 3.40 2.15
N LYS A 101 19.92 2.75 1.00
CA LYS A 101 21.05 2.28 0.18
C LYS A 101 22.14 3.32 -0.10
N HIS A 102 21.78 4.59 -0.28
CA HIS A 102 22.76 5.65 -0.53
C HIS A 102 23.52 6.09 0.75
N GLN A 103 22.92 5.94 1.93
CA GLN A 103 23.46 6.32 3.23
C GLN A 103 24.42 5.27 3.83
N VAL A 104 24.53 4.07 3.23
CA VAL A 104 25.35 2.96 3.74
C VAL A 104 26.85 3.30 3.82
N ILE A 105 27.37 4.08 2.86
CA ILE A 105 28.79 4.48 2.82
C ILE A 105 28.96 5.97 3.15
N GLY A 106 27.86 6.72 3.22
CA GLY A 106 27.81 8.13 3.52
C GLY A 106 27.99 8.43 5.00
N ASN A 107 28.31 9.67 5.31
CA ASN A 107 28.25 10.18 6.69
C ASN A 107 26.86 10.79 7.00
N ASP A 108 25.92 10.65 6.07
CA ASP A 108 24.56 11.16 6.15
C ASP A 108 23.92 10.73 7.47
N LYS A 109 23.17 11.63 8.09
CA LYS A 109 22.25 11.24 9.17
C LYS A 109 21.26 10.21 8.59
N ALA A 110 20.74 9.32 9.42
CA ALA A 110 19.78 8.28 9.03
C ALA A 110 18.76 8.09 10.15
N GLY A 111 17.80 7.17 9.95
CA GLY A 111 16.57 7.08 10.73
C GLY A 111 15.35 7.32 9.84
N GLU A 112 14.16 7.29 10.43
CA GLU A 112 12.90 7.49 9.67
C GLU A 112 12.84 8.91 9.08
N ILE A 113 12.27 9.04 7.89
CA ILE A 113 12.36 10.25 7.08
C ILE A 113 11.02 10.65 6.45
N ILE A 114 10.88 11.96 6.21
CA ILE A 114 9.88 12.55 5.31
C ILE A 114 10.64 13.19 4.14
N ASP A 115 10.23 12.87 2.91
CA ASP A 115 10.84 13.43 1.70
C ASP A 115 10.25 14.82 1.43
N VAL A 116 11.10 15.86 1.52
CA VAL A 116 10.70 17.27 1.32
C VAL A 116 11.19 17.72 -0.05
N LEU A 117 10.42 17.37 -1.07
CA LEU A 117 10.76 17.59 -2.47
C LEU A 117 10.58 19.08 -2.81
N THR A 118 11.65 19.73 -3.28
CA THR A 118 11.58 21.20 -3.52
C THR A 118 11.15 21.53 -4.94
N LEU A 119 10.27 22.52 -5.10
CA LEU A 119 9.82 23.05 -6.38
C LEU A 119 10.64 24.29 -6.76
N ASP A 120 11.45 24.15 -7.82
CA ASP A 120 12.25 25.26 -8.38
C ASP A 120 11.45 26.03 -9.44
N PRO A 121 11.42 27.38 -9.39
CA PRO A 121 10.71 28.17 -10.38
C PRO A 121 11.39 28.11 -11.76
N ILE A 122 10.60 27.88 -12.82
CA ILE A 122 11.07 27.76 -14.20
C ILE A 122 10.28 28.70 -15.13
N PRO A 123 10.95 29.49 -15.99
CA PRO A 123 10.28 30.32 -16.99
C PRO A 123 9.42 29.53 -17.99
N ALA A 124 8.55 30.22 -18.73
CA ALA A 124 7.69 29.61 -19.76
C ALA A 124 8.45 29.03 -20.98
N ASP A 125 9.73 29.39 -21.17
CA ASP A 125 10.54 28.85 -22.28
C ASP A 125 11.01 27.43 -21.99
N ASP A 126 10.62 26.48 -22.83
CA ASP A 126 11.05 25.08 -22.74
C ASP A 126 12.57 24.92 -22.83
N LYS A 127 13.29 25.83 -23.48
CA LYS A 127 14.76 25.81 -23.51
C LYS A 127 15.38 26.01 -22.14
N GLU A 128 14.77 26.83 -21.29
CA GLU A 128 15.27 27.05 -19.92
C GLU A 128 14.99 25.83 -19.04
N TYR A 129 13.86 25.15 -19.24
CA TYR A 129 13.61 23.85 -18.60
C TYR A 129 14.64 22.79 -19.04
N GLU A 130 14.92 22.69 -20.34
CA GLU A 130 15.92 21.76 -20.90
C GLU A 130 17.33 21.99 -20.35
N LYS A 131 17.69 23.26 -20.21
CA LYS A 131 18.91 23.72 -19.55
C LYS A 131 18.92 23.30 -18.07
N TYR A 132 17.86 23.62 -17.32
CA TYR A 132 17.73 23.23 -15.91
C TYR A 132 17.88 21.72 -15.74
N ARG A 133 17.13 20.92 -16.51
CA ARG A 133 17.20 19.46 -16.51
C ARG A 133 18.62 18.94 -16.72
N THR A 134 19.30 19.42 -17.77
CA THR A 134 20.69 19.01 -18.08
C THR A 134 21.63 19.31 -16.91
N TYR A 135 21.56 20.52 -16.35
CA TYR A 135 22.40 20.91 -15.22
C TYR A 135 22.03 20.17 -13.93
N MET A 136 20.75 19.85 -13.71
CA MET A 136 20.28 19.15 -12.52
C MET A 136 20.77 17.70 -12.51
N MET A 137 20.77 17.03 -13.67
CA MET A 137 21.37 15.70 -13.81
C MET A 137 22.87 15.70 -13.49
N ILE A 138 23.62 16.68 -14.04
CA ILE A 138 25.05 16.84 -13.75
C ILE A 138 25.26 17.11 -12.25
N TYR A 139 24.50 18.04 -11.68
CA TYR A 139 24.56 18.37 -10.26
C TYR A 139 24.32 17.14 -9.39
N SER A 140 23.25 16.38 -9.63
CA SER A 140 22.91 15.16 -8.90
C SER A 140 23.96 14.06 -9.05
N ASP A 141 24.56 13.90 -10.23
CA ASP A 141 25.66 12.95 -10.43
C ASP A 141 26.95 13.34 -9.67
N LEU A 142 27.18 14.64 -9.44
CA LEU A 142 28.31 15.13 -8.64
C LEU A 142 28.03 15.11 -7.12
N VAL A 143 26.76 15.15 -6.74
CA VAL A 143 26.30 14.99 -5.36
C VAL A 143 26.32 13.53 -4.95
N ASN A 144 25.61 12.66 -5.67
CA ASN A 144 25.46 11.25 -5.33
C ASN A 144 26.53 10.41 -6.02
N LEU A 145 27.45 9.80 -5.27
CA LEU A 145 28.54 9.00 -5.83
C LEU A 145 28.09 7.61 -6.30
N SER A 146 26.97 7.10 -5.81
CA SER A 146 26.52 5.71 -5.98
C SER A 146 25.50 5.54 -7.10
N VAL A 147 24.69 6.56 -7.37
CA VAL A 147 23.64 6.56 -8.40
C VAL A 147 24.15 7.22 -9.68
N VAL A 148 23.76 6.69 -10.83
CA VAL A 148 24.09 7.27 -12.14
C VAL A 148 22.80 7.79 -12.77
N PHE A 149 22.68 9.10 -12.86
CA PHE A 149 21.53 9.76 -13.48
C PHE A 149 21.79 10.01 -14.98
N GLY A 150 22.99 10.47 -15.32
CA GLY A 150 23.38 10.87 -16.68
C GLY A 150 23.36 9.77 -17.73
N ASN A 151 23.28 8.48 -17.36
CA ASN A 151 23.23 7.39 -18.35
C ASN A 151 21.85 7.23 -19.03
N ARG A 152 20.81 7.87 -18.48
CA ARG A 152 19.44 7.81 -18.99
C ARG A 152 19.10 8.92 -19.95
N TRP A 153 19.97 9.90 -20.10
CA TRP A 153 19.78 11.02 -21.00
C TRP A 153 21.07 11.25 -21.78
N GLU A 154 20.97 11.80 -22.99
CA GLU A 154 22.16 12.17 -23.75
C GLU A 154 22.74 13.49 -23.20
N VAL A 155 23.28 13.46 -21.98
CA VAL A 155 24.05 14.59 -21.43
C VAL A 155 25.32 14.76 -22.26
N PRO A 156 25.67 15.98 -22.74
CA PRO A 156 26.87 16.18 -23.53
C PRO A 156 28.13 15.76 -22.75
N ALA A 157 28.88 14.79 -23.26
CA ALA A 157 30.04 14.21 -22.57
C ALA A 157 31.11 15.27 -22.20
N LEU A 158 31.35 16.24 -23.08
CA LEU A 158 32.27 17.35 -22.81
C LEU A 158 31.78 18.26 -21.68
N LEU A 159 30.47 18.49 -21.58
CA LEU A 159 29.87 19.30 -20.52
C LEU A 159 29.99 18.58 -19.17
N TYR A 160 29.68 17.29 -19.14
CA TYR A 160 29.86 16.48 -17.94
C TYR A 160 31.33 16.44 -17.49
N LEU A 161 32.25 16.16 -18.43
CA LEU A 161 33.69 16.11 -18.17
C LEU A 161 34.22 17.45 -17.66
N LYS A 162 33.74 18.58 -18.19
CA LYS A 162 34.07 19.92 -17.70
C LYS A 162 33.81 20.05 -16.19
N TYR A 163 32.65 19.61 -15.70
CA TYR A 163 32.33 19.72 -14.27
C TYR A 163 33.03 18.68 -13.40
N VAL A 164 33.29 17.48 -13.91
CA VAL A 164 34.13 16.50 -13.21
C VAL A 164 35.55 17.04 -13.03
N LEU A 165 36.17 17.57 -14.09
CA LEU A 165 37.49 18.19 -14.01
C LEU A 165 37.46 19.41 -13.07
N SER A 166 36.40 20.21 -13.09
CA SER A 166 36.20 21.30 -12.13
C SER A 166 36.18 20.79 -10.68
N CYS A 167 35.53 19.67 -10.38
CA CYS A 167 35.58 19.06 -9.04
C CYS A 167 37.00 18.65 -8.63
N ILE A 168 37.80 18.13 -9.57
CA ILE A 168 39.19 17.70 -9.34
C ILE A 168 40.11 18.91 -9.10
N PHE A 169 40.03 19.94 -9.95
CA PHE A 169 40.97 21.07 -9.93
C PHE A 169 40.54 22.25 -9.04
N LEU A 170 39.23 22.54 -8.97
CA LEU A 170 38.69 23.68 -8.20
C LEU A 170 38.04 23.25 -6.88
N GLY A 171 37.84 21.95 -6.68
CA GLY A 171 37.14 21.39 -5.54
C GLY A 171 35.63 21.22 -5.77
N ARG A 172 35.05 20.20 -5.13
CA ARG A 172 33.62 19.84 -5.24
C ARG A 172 32.70 20.99 -4.81
N ASP A 173 32.92 21.57 -3.63
CA ASP A 173 32.07 22.65 -3.09
C ASP A 173 31.99 23.88 -4.02
N ARG A 174 33.14 24.36 -4.51
CA ARG A 174 33.16 25.50 -5.46
C ARG A 174 32.46 25.18 -6.78
N THR A 175 32.53 23.93 -7.21
CA THR A 175 31.89 23.47 -8.45
C THR A 175 30.38 23.38 -8.29
N LEU A 176 29.89 22.82 -7.18
CA LEU A 176 28.47 22.76 -6.85
C LEU A 176 27.88 24.16 -6.71
N LYS A 177 28.54 25.08 -6.00
CA LYS A 177 28.12 26.50 -5.90
C LYS A 177 27.98 27.20 -7.26
N LYS A 178 28.81 26.85 -8.25
CA LYS A 178 28.68 27.38 -9.61
C LYS A 178 27.45 26.81 -10.31
N LEU A 179 27.15 25.53 -10.14
CA LEU A 179 25.96 24.88 -10.70
C LEU A 179 24.68 25.40 -10.02
N GLU A 180 24.69 25.59 -8.70
CA GLU A 180 23.57 26.14 -7.93
C GLU A 180 23.18 27.54 -8.41
N LYS A 181 24.17 28.39 -8.72
CA LYS A 181 23.91 29.71 -9.34
C LYS A 181 23.24 29.64 -10.70
N ILE A 182 23.36 28.52 -11.42
CA ILE A 182 22.68 28.31 -12.70
C ILE A 182 21.28 27.77 -12.43
N LEU A 183 21.17 26.75 -11.58
CA LEU A 183 19.93 26.02 -11.28
C LEU A 183 18.91 26.88 -10.54
N PHE A 184 19.35 27.72 -9.59
CA PHE A 184 18.49 28.47 -8.68
C PHE A 184 18.58 29.98 -8.97
N SER A 185 18.54 30.34 -10.26
CA SER A 185 18.70 31.71 -10.73
C SER A 185 17.39 32.46 -10.96
N TYR A 186 16.26 31.75 -11.04
CA TYR A 186 14.97 32.35 -11.31
C TYR A 186 14.24 32.69 -10.01
N LYS A 187 13.46 33.76 -10.05
CA LYS A 187 12.54 34.12 -8.99
C LYS A 187 11.16 33.53 -9.24
N GLU A 188 10.46 33.19 -8.15
CA GLU A 188 9.12 32.60 -8.22
C GLU A 188 8.08 33.50 -8.91
N GLU A 189 8.18 34.83 -8.69
CA GLU A 189 7.26 35.84 -9.24
C GLU A 189 7.26 35.86 -10.78
N ASP A 190 8.41 35.60 -11.39
CA ASP A 190 8.62 35.68 -12.85
C ASP A 190 8.31 34.37 -13.58
N CYS A 191 7.99 33.30 -12.84
CA CYS A 191 7.89 31.94 -13.38
C CYS A 191 6.45 31.40 -13.30
N PRO A 192 5.87 30.92 -14.41
CA PRO A 192 4.56 30.27 -14.40
C PRO A 192 4.63 28.77 -14.06
N ARG A 193 5.83 28.17 -14.02
CA ARG A 193 6.04 26.73 -13.85
C ARG A 193 7.01 26.42 -12.73
N TYR A 194 6.94 25.18 -12.23
CA TYR A 194 7.90 24.59 -11.31
C TYR A 194 8.54 23.35 -11.88
N ALA A 195 9.83 23.16 -11.60
CA ALA A 195 10.50 21.88 -11.74
C ALA A 195 10.77 21.24 -10.37
N MET A 196 10.38 19.98 -10.19
CA MET A 196 10.77 19.19 -9.01
C MET A 196 12.29 18.99 -8.99
N ARG A 197 12.98 19.39 -7.91
CA ARG A 197 14.44 19.25 -7.75
C ARG A 197 14.86 17.80 -7.62
N TRP A 198 15.04 17.12 -8.75
CA TRP A 198 15.43 15.70 -8.78
C TRP A 198 16.36 15.38 -9.94
N GLY A 199 17.37 14.54 -9.67
CA GLY A 199 18.39 14.16 -10.64
C GLY A 199 17.93 13.21 -11.74
N GLY A 200 16.81 12.51 -11.56
CA GLY A 200 16.26 11.57 -12.56
C GLY A 200 15.73 12.31 -13.78
N CYS A 201 14.57 12.94 -13.62
CA CYS A 201 14.05 13.94 -14.54
C CYS A 201 13.22 14.93 -13.72
N PRO A 202 13.59 16.20 -13.64
CA PRO A 202 12.78 17.18 -12.96
C PRO A 202 11.38 17.23 -13.57
N PHE A 203 10.36 16.94 -12.78
CA PHE A 203 8.98 17.01 -13.22
C PHE A 203 8.56 18.47 -13.38
N LEU A 204 8.00 18.82 -14.54
CA LEU A 204 7.58 20.16 -14.86
C LEU A 204 6.08 20.31 -14.65
N PHE A 205 5.69 21.27 -13.82
CA PHE A 205 4.31 21.52 -13.44
C PHE A 205 3.95 22.98 -13.66
N ASP A 206 2.68 23.26 -13.94
CA ASP A 206 2.15 24.63 -13.89
C ASP A 206 1.95 25.06 -12.43
N LYS A 207 2.26 26.33 -12.13
CA LYS A 207 2.21 26.86 -10.75
C LYS A 207 0.79 26.85 -10.16
N ASP A 208 -0.23 27.05 -11.00
CA ASP A 208 -1.65 27.06 -10.62
C ASP A 208 -2.19 25.66 -10.28
N MET A 209 -1.46 24.60 -10.64
CA MET A 209 -1.77 23.23 -10.23
C MET A 209 -1.73 23.08 -8.70
N PHE A 210 -0.79 23.78 -8.05
CA PHE A 210 -0.55 23.67 -6.61
C PHE A 210 -1.18 24.79 -5.80
N PHE A 211 -1.06 26.05 -6.25
CA PHE A 211 -1.36 27.23 -5.42
C PHE A 211 -2.48 28.11 -5.97
N PRO A 212 -3.31 28.73 -5.09
CA PRO A 212 -3.40 28.54 -3.64
C PRO A 212 -3.81 27.11 -3.27
N VAL A 213 -3.32 26.60 -2.14
CA VAL A 213 -3.53 25.21 -1.72
C VAL A 213 -5.01 24.93 -1.40
N LYS A 214 -5.40 23.66 -1.52
CA LYS A 214 -6.65 23.11 -0.96
C LYS A 214 -6.30 22.31 0.31
N TYR A 215 -7.30 21.99 1.14
CA TYR A 215 -7.13 21.12 2.30
C TYR A 215 -7.80 19.75 2.09
N GLY A 216 -7.10 18.67 2.43
CA GLY A 216 -7.60 17.29 2.45
C GLY A 216 -7.53 16.69 3.85
N ASP A 217 -8.23 15.56 4.05
CA ASP A 217 -8.19 14.79 5.30
C ASP A 217 -7.08 13.74 5.26
N PHE A 218 -6.23 13.69 6.28
CA PHE A 218 -5.17 12.71 6.44
C PHE A 218 -5.05 12.29 7.90
N GLU A 219 -5.48 11.06 8.22
CA GLU A 219 -5.44 10.51 9.59
C GLU A 219 -6.12 11.43 10.63
N GLY A 220 -7.23 12.05 10.21
CA GLY A 220 -8.02 12.96 11.04
C GLY A 220 -7.56 14.42 11.03
N GLU A 221 -6.43 14.75 10.39
CA GLU A 221 -5.91 16.12 10.30
C GLU A 221 -6.19 16.76 8.94
N LYS A 222 -6.33 18.09 8.92
CA LYS A 222 -6.43 18.88 7.68
C LYS A 222 -5.04 19.27 7.19
N VAL A 223 -4.68 18.76 6.02
CA VAL A 223 -3.36 18.93 5.40
C VAL A 223 -3.44 19.67 4.07
N MET A 224 -2.38 20.39 3.71
CA MET A 224 -2.32 21.12 2.43
C MET A 224 -2.12 20.16 1.25
N ILE A 225 -2.95 20.28 0.22
CA ILE A 225 -2.89 19.48 -1.01
C ILE A 225 -2.95 20.40 -2.25
N PRO A 226 -2.55 19.91 -3.44
CA PRO A 226 -2.61 20.69 -4.67
C PRO A 226 -4.02 21.24 -4.93
N ARG A 227 -4.11 22.43 -5.52
CA ARG A 227 -5.39 23.04 -5.92
C ARG A 227 -6.14 22.17 -6.93
N ARG A 228 -5.43 21.73 -7.98
CA ARG A 228 -5.94 20.91 -9.08
C ARG A 228 -5.45 19.48 -8.86
N THR A 229 -6.03 18.82 -7.86
CA THR A 229 -5.55 17.52 -7.36
C THR A 229 -5.66 16.44 -8.43
N SER A 230 -6.78 16.41 -9.15
CA SER A 230 -7.01 15.41 -10.20
C SER A 230 -5.99 15.55 -11.33
N ASP A 231 -5.66 16.77 -11.74
CA ASP A 231 -4.67 17.00 -12.80
C ASP A 231 -3.28 16.54 -12.39
N TYR A 232 -2.89 16.80 -11.15
CA TYR A 232 -1.64 16.30 -10.58
C TYR A 232 -1.59 14.76 -10.58
N LEU A 233 -2.65 14.10 -10.11
CA LEU A 233 -2.70 12.64 -10.03
C LEU A 233 -2.76 12.00 -11.43
N ILE A 234 -3.48 12.59 -12.37
CA ILE A 234 -3.52 12.17 -13.78
C ILE A 234 -2.15 12.32 -14.42
N TRP A 235 -1.45 13.41 -14.15
CA TRP A 235 -0.11 13.65 -14.66
C TRP A 235 0.88 12.57 -14.20
N HIS A 236 0.83 12.19 -12.91
CA HIS A 236 1.74 11.19 -12.33
C HIS A 236 1.36 9.73 -12.64
N TYR A 237 0.08 9.39 -12.51
CA TYR A 237 -0.39 8.00 -12.45
C TYR A 237 -1.35 7.62 -13.57
N GLY A 238 -1.83 8.61 -14.33
CA GLY A 238 -2.85 8.44 -15.35
C GLY A 238 -4.28 8.59 -14.83
N ASP A 239 -5.27 8.55 -15.72
CA ASP A 239 -6.69 8.71 -15.42
C ASP A 239 -7.20 7.59 -14.49
N GLU A 240 -6.49 6.46 -14.45
CA GLU A 240 -6.83 5.28 -13.67
C GLU A 240 -6.25 5.31 -12.24
N TRP A 241 -5.68 6.43 -11.78
CA TRP A 241 -5.02 6.56 -10.46
C TRP A 241 -5.88 6.14 -9.26
N SER A 242 -7.21 6.24 -9.38
CA SER A 242 -8.15 5.90 -8.31
C SER A 242 -8.31 4.39 -8.09
N TYR A 243 -7.87 3.56 -9.04
CA TYR A 243 -7.92 2.11 -8.93
C TYR A 243 -6.76 1.57 -8.10
N ILE A 244 -7.05 0.58 -7.26
CA ILE A 244 -6.05 -0.09 -6.42
C ILE A 244 -5.25 -1.05 -7.31
N PRO A 245 -3.91 -0.89 -7.38
CA PRO A 245 -3.07 -1.76 -8.20
C PRO A 245 -2.99 -3.19 -7.61
N PRO A 246 -2.75 -4.21 -8.47
CA PRO A 246 -2.45 -5.57 -8.03
C PRO A 246 -1.26 -5.62 -7.07
N HIS A 247 -1.20 -6.63 -6.20
CA HIS A 247 -0.14 -6.76 -5.19
C HIS A 247 1.29 -6.67 -5.74
N GLY A 248 1.56 -7.21 -6.93
CA GLY A 248 2.88 -7.17 -7.55
C GLY A 248 3.31 -5.81 -8.12
N GLU A 249 2.39 -4.85 -8.19
CA GLU A 249 2.63 -3.49 -8.67
C GLU A 249 2.67 -2.46 -7.53
N ARG A 250 2.59 -2.92 -6.28
CA ARG A 250 2.67 -2.08 -5.08
C ARG A 250 4.13 -1.85 -4.73
N GLU A 251 4.58 -0.61 -4.88
CA GLU A 251 5.95 -0.20 -4.57
C GLU A 251 6.09 0.01 -3.05
N SER A 252 7.29 -0.29 -2.52
CA SER A 252 7.73 0.02 -1.16
C SER A 252 9.21 0.37 -1.21
N HIS A 253 9.69 1.17 -0.25
CA HIS A 253 11.06 1.66 -0.24
C HIS A 253 12.00 0.74 0.56
N ASP A 254 13.10 0.34 -0.08
CA ASP A 254 14.14 -0.44 0.58
C ASP A 254 14.94 0.41 1.59
N ALA A 255 14.73 0.14 2.88
CA ALA A 255 15.56 0.61 3.98
C ALA A 255 15.89 -0.54 4.94
N ILE A 256 17.09 -0.51 5.54
CA ILE A 256 17.41 -1.39 6.66
C ILE A 256 16.93 -0.70 7.93
N CYS A 257 15.85 -1.21 8.52
CA CYS A 257 15.30 -0.72 9.76
C CYS A 257 15.64 -1.67 10.91
N VAL A 258 16.03 -1.12 12.07
CA VAL A 258 16.25 -1.92 13.29
C VAL A 258 15.57 -1.21 14.45
N GLU A 259 14.62 -1.89 15.07
CA GLU A 259 13.88 -1.34 16.20
C GLU A 259 14.73 -1.33 17.47
N GLY A 260 14.52 -0.32 18.32
CA GLY A 260 15.15 -0.22 19.65
C GLY A 260 16.58 0.29 19.66
N ILE A 261 17.22 0.52 18.50
CA ILE A 261 18.55 1.13 18.40
C ILE A 261 18.53 2.35 17.47
N ASP A 262 19.47 3.26 17.69
CA ASP A 262 19.67 4.39 16.77
C ASP A 262 20.53 4.00 15.56
N TYR A 263 20.46 4.79 14.49
CA TYR A 263 21.23 4.50 13.27
C TYR A 263 22.76 4.56 13.47
N LYS A 264 23.26 5.26 14.50
CA LYS A 264 24.70 5.43 14.75
C LYS A 264 25.27 4.17 15.36
N GLU A 265 24.56 3.57 16.31
CA GLU A 265 24.87 2.27 16.89
C GLU A 265 24.95 1.21 15.79
N PHE A 266 23.89 1.07 15.00
CA PHE A 266 23.88 0.12 13.89
C PHE A 266 24.99 0.37 12.86
N ARG A 267 25.27 1.65 12.54
CA ARG A 267 26.35 2.02 11.62
C ARG A 267 27.73 1.68 12.19
N SER A 268 27.95 1.87 13.48
CA SER A 268 29.20 1.49 14.16
C SER A 268 29.53 0.02 13.91
N ASP A 269 28.52 -0.86 14.00
CA ASP A 269 28.70 -2.31 13.95
C ASP A 269 29.15 -2.80 12.57
N TYR A 270 28.52 -2.32 11.48
CA TYR A 270 28.87 -2.80 10.14
C TYR A 270 30.04 -2.03 9.51
N MET A 271 30.28 -0.76 9.88
CA MET A 271 31.30 0.06 9.20
C MET A 271 32.72 -0.47 9.41
N GLY A 272 33.00 -1.20 10.49
CA GLY A 272 34.27 -1.90 10.70
C GLY A 272 34.57 -2.95 9.62
N GLN A 273 33.55 -3.47 8.94
CA GLN A 273 33.67 -4.47 7.88
C GLN A 273 33.69 -3.85 6.47
N VAL A 274 33.32 -2.57 6.34
CA VAL A 274 33.27 -1.85 5.07
C VAL A 274 34.63 -1.20 4.78
N LYS A 275 35.02 -1.11 3.50
CA LYS A 275 36.19 -0.34 3.03
C LYS A 275 35.72 0.91 2.26
N PRO A 276 35.41 2.05 2.91
CA PRO A 276 34.73 3.18 2.27
C PRO A 276 35.49 3.78 1.08
N ARG A 277 36.83 3.89 1.18
CA ARG A 277 37.66 4.41 0.08
C ARG A 277 37.56 3.55 -1.18
N LYS A 278 37.65 2.22 -1.03
CA LYS A 278 37.51 1.26 -2.13
C LYS A 278 36.10 1.32 -2.73
N ALA A 279 35.08 1.40 -1.88
CA ALA A 279 33.70 1.48 -2.32
C ALA A 279 33.41 2.77 -3.10
N LYS A 280 33.87 3.93 -2.62
CA LYS A 280 33.76 5.23 -3.32
C LYS A 280 34.48 5.21 -4.66
N MET A 281 35.69 4.66 -4.72
CA MET A 281 36.45 4.52 -5.97
C MET A 281 35.71 3.62 -6.98
N ASN A 282 35.20 2.47 -6.53
CA ASN A 282 34.40 1.57 -7.38
C ASN A 282 33.15 2.27 -7.92
N ALA A 283 32.46 3.06 -7.10
CA ALA A 283 31.27 3.81 -7.50
C ALA A 283 31.58 4.84 -8.60
N VAL A 284 32.68 5.59 -8.45
CA VAL A 284 33.16 6.54 -9.46
C VAL A 284 33.53 5.84 -10.77
N VAL A 285 34.31 4.75 -10.71
CA VAL A 285 34.67 3.97 -11.91
C VAL A 285 33.42 3.45 -12.63
N ARG A 286 32.44 2.94 -11.87
CA ARG A 286 31.16 2.45 -12.39
C ARG A 286 30.36 3.54 -13.11
N LYS A 287 30.35 4.77 -12.59
CA LYS A 287 29.74 5.93 -13.28
C LYS A 287 30.34 6.15 -14.66
N PHE A 288 31.67 6.28 -14.75
CA PHE A 288 32.35 6.49 -16.03
C PHE A 288 32.07 5.36 -17.01
N TYR A 289 32.10 4.11 -16.54
CA TYR A 289 31.75 2.95 -17.37
C TYR A 289 30.32 3.03 -17.92
N TYR A 290 29.33 3.36 -17.08
CA TYR A 290 27.94 3.49 -17.53
C TYR A 290 27.74 4.65 -18.49
N MET A 291 28.31 5.82 -18.24
CA MET A 291 28.18 6.97 -19.15
C MET A 291 28.85 6.69 -20.51
N ALA A 292 30.03 6.05 -20.51
CA ALA A 292 30.73 5.70 -21.76
C ALA A 292 29.97 4.64 -22.59
N SER A 293 29.21 3.75 -21.94
CA SER A 293 28.46 2.67 -22.60
C SER A 293 26.99 3.00 -22.86
N ALA A 294 26.40 4.02 -22.21
CA ALA A 294 24.98 4.36 -22.26
C ALA A 294 24.43 4.47 -23.68
N LYS A 295 25.06 5.30 -24.53
CA LYS A 295 24.61 5.52 -25.91
C LYS A 295 24.59 4.22 -26.73
N ARG A 296 25.60 3.36 -26.54
CA ARG A 296 25.66 2.04 -27.20
C ARG A 296 24.58 1.11 -26.66
N ALA A 297 24.37 1.08 -25.34
CA ALA A 297 23.34 0.27 -24.69
C ALA A 297 21.94 0.68 -25.19
N ASN A 298 21.61 1.96 -25.15
CA ASN A 298 20.32 2.49 -25.63
C ASN A 298 20.09 2.16 -27.11
N LYS A 299 21.12 2.27 -27.96
CA LYS A 299 21.02 1.88 -29.37
C LYS A 299 20.77 0.38 -29.56
N LEU A 300 21.39 -0.48 -28.74
CA LEU A 300 21.16 -1.93 -28.79
C LEU A 300 19.75 -2.29 -28.30
N THR A 301 19.30 -1.67 -27.21
CA THR A 301 17.95 -1.82 -26.67
C THR A 301 16.91 -1.42 -27.73
N HIS A 302 17.04 -0.24 -28.33
CA HIS A 302 16.15 0.20 -29.39
C HIS A 302 16.11 -0.77 -30.59
N LYS A 303 17.28 -1.31 -31.02
CA LYS A 303 17.31 -2.33 -32.07
C LYS A 303 16.56 -3.61 -31.69
N ARG A 304 16.73 -4.09 -30.45
CA ARG A 304 16.00 -5.25 -29.94
C ARG A 304 14.49 -4.96 -29.95
N ASP A 305 14.09 -3.80 -29.47
CA ASP A 305 12.69 -3.41 -29.37
C ASP A 305 12.04 -3.27 -30.76
N VAL A 306 12.77 -2.73 -31.75
CA VAL A 306 12.32 -2.72 -33.16
C VAL A 306 12.12 -4.14 -33.72
N LEU A 307 13.01 -5.09 -33.43
CA LEU A 307 12.85 -6.49 -33.86
C LEU A 307 11.65 -7.15 -33.20
N GLN A 308 11.48 -6.95 -31.88
CA GLN A 308 10.32 -7.44 -31.14
C GLN A 308 9.03 -6.83 -31.72
N GLY A 309 9.01 -5.52 -31.95
CA GLY A 309 7.86 -4.82 -32.52
C GLY A 309 7.46 -5.37 -33.89
N ARG A 310 8.44 -5.66 -34.77
CA ARG A 310 8.15 -6.29 -36.08
C ARG A 310 7.51 -7.67 -35.93
N SER A 311 8.00 -8.49 -35.00
CA SER A 311 7.39 -9.80 -34.71
C SER A 311 5.95 -9.64 -34.20
N THR A 312 5.70 -8.69 -33.32
CA THR A 312 4.37 -8.40 -32.78
C THR A 312 3.41 -7.90 -33.85
N VAL A 313 3.86 -7.04 -34.78
CA VAL A 313 3.03 -6.59 -35.90
C VAL A 313 2.65 -7.75 -36.82
N LEU A 314 3.55 -8.70 -37.07
CA LEU A 314 3.25 -9.89 -37.87
C LEU A 314 2.18 -10.77 -37.20
N ASP A 315 2.28 -10.98 -35.88
CA ASP A 315 1.27 -11.70 -35.09
C ASP A 315 -0.08 -10.98 -35.15
N LEU A 316 -0.10 -9.65 -34.93
CA LEU A 316 -1.32 -8.85 -35.01
C LEU A 316 -1.98 -8.97 -36.39
N LYS A 317 -1.18 -8.88 -37.48
CA LYS A 317 -1.68 -9.05 -38.85
C LYS A 317 -2.21 -10.46 -39.12
N ALA A 318 -1.69 -11.50 -38.44
CA ALA A 318 -2.24 -12.85 -38.53
C ALA A 318 -3.61 -12.92 -37.82
N ARG A 319 -3.69 -12.43 -36.59
CA ARG A 319 -4.94 -12.39 -35.80
C ARG A 319 -6.06 -11.64 -36.49
N ILE A 320 -5.75 -10.48 -37.09
CA ILE A 320 -6.74 -9.70 -37.86
C ILE A 320 -7.25 -10.49 -39.08
N ARG A 321 -6.38 -11.24 -39.76
CA ARG A 321 -6.75 -12.06 -40.93
C ARG A 321 -7.58 -13.30 -40.56
N GLU A 322 -7.35 -13.86 -39.38
CA GLU A 322 -8.08 -15.02 -38.86
C GLU A 322 -9.45 -14.62 -38.27
N CYS A 323 -9.63 -13.34 -37.94
CA CYS A 323 -10.91 -12.85 -37.43
C CYS A 323 -11.98 -12.87 -38.54
N PRO A 324 -13.17 -13.47 -38.29
CA PRO A 324 -14.22 -13.56 -39.29
C PRO A 324 -14.92 -12.22 -39.58
N LYS A 325 -14.77 -11.23 -38.70
CA LYS A 325 -15.33 -9.88 -38.84
C LYS A 325 -14.20 -8.86 -39.02
N SER A 326 -14.47 -7.81 -39.76
CA SER A 326 -13.57 -6.66 -39.86
C SER A 326 -13.51 -5.87 -38.54
N LEU A 327 -12.43 -5.13 -38.35
CA LEU A 327 -12.28 -4.26 -37.17
C LEU A 327 -13.40 -3.21 -37.09
N GLN A 328 -13.85 -2.66 -38.22
CA GLN A 328 -14.96 -1.71 -38.29
C GLN A 328 -16.28 -2.34 -37.83
N GLU A 329 -16.58 -3.56 -38.26
CA GLU A 329 -17.79 -4.28 -37.84
C GLU A 329 -17.77 -4.56 -36.33
N LEU A 330 -16.63 -4.95 -35.77
CA LEU A 330 -16.48 -5.17 -34.33
C LEU A 330 -16.65 -3.87 -33.53
N MET A 331 -16.06 -2.77 -33.97
CA MET A 331 -16.22 -1.46 -33.34
C MET A 331 -17.67 -0.96 -33.38
N ALA A 332 -18.34 -1.11 -34.52
CA ALA A 332 -19.74 -0.73 -34.68
C ALA A 332 -20.67 -1.59 -33.79
N ALA A 333 -20.31 -2.85 -33.57
CA ALA A 333 -21.02 -3.77 -32.68
C ALA A 333 -20.68 -3.58 -31.19
N TYR A 334 -19.71 -2.73 -30.84
CA TYR A 334 -19.17 -2.59 -29.47
C TYR A 334 -18.60 -3.91 -28.91
N ASP A 335 -18.06 -4.78 -29.79
CA ASP A 335 -17.48 -6.08 -29.44
C ASP A 335 -16.02 -5.92 -28.99
N PHE A 336 -15.84 -5.23 -27.86
CA PHE A 336 -14.52 -4.90 -27.33
C PHE A 336 -13.78 -6.09 -26.72
N ASP A 337 -14.49 -7.14 -26.34
CA ASP A 337 -13.88 -8.38 -25.87
C ASP A 337 -13.08 -9.03 -27.01
N THR A 338 -13.70 -9.22 -28.17
CA THR A 338 -13.02 -9.75 -29.37
C THR A 338 -11.91 -8.82 -29.83
N LEU A 339 -12.12 -7.51 -29.85
CA LEU A 339 -11.06 -6.55 -30.20
C LEU A 339 -9.88 -6.63 -29.24
N ASN A 340 -10.14 -6.74 -27.93
CA ASN A 340 -9.09 -6.85 -26.94
C ASN A 340 -8.30 -8.16 -27.08
N GLU A 341 -8.93 -9.27 -27.47
CA GLU A 341 -8.24 -10.53 -27.82
C GLU A 341 -7.35 -10.42 -29.06
N ILE A 342 -7.80 -9.69 -30.10
CA ILE A 342 -7.01 -9.42 -31.30
C ILE A 342 -5.76 -8.60 -30.93
N PHE A 343 -5.93 -7.57 -30.12
CA PHE A 343 -4.86 -6.63 -29.75
C PHE A 343 -4.05 -7.07 -28.52
N ILE A 344 -4.32 -8.20 -27.88
CA ILE A 344 -3.72 -8.55 -26.58
C ILE A 344 -2.18 -8.51 -26.60
N ASN A 345 -1.55 -9.16 -27.58
CA ASN A 345 -0.09 -9.17 -27.73
C ASN A 345 0.45 -7.80 -28.16
N TYR A 346 -0.32 -7.06 -28.97
CA TYR A 346 0.02 -5.69 -29.35
C TYR A 346 0.06 -4.79 -28.12
N TYR A 347 -0.94 -4.84 -27.24
CA TYR A 347 -0.96 -4.06 -26.01
C TYR A 347 0.14 -4.46 -25.04
N GLN A 348 0.37 -5.76 -24.84
CA GLN A 348 1.45 -6.25 -23.96
C GLN A 348 2.81 -5.67 -24.34
N VAL A 349 3.08 -5.52 -25.64
CA VAL A 349 4.36 -4.98 -26.13
C VAL A 349 4.32 -3.46 -26.25
N GLN A 350 3.37 -2.90 -26.99
CA GLN A 350 3.32 -1.47 -27.32
C GLN A 350 3.07 -0.59 -26.08
N LEU A 351 2.26 -1.03 -25.12
CA LEU A 351 1.96 -0.26 -23.91
C LEU A 351 3.00 -0.48 -22.79
N SER A 352 4.00 -1.33 -23.03
CA SER A 352 5.06 -1.62 -22.08
C SER A 352 5.99 -0.42 -21.88
N ALA A 353 6.64 -0.40 -20.72
CA ALA A 353 7.60 0.63 -20.37
C ALA A 353 8.85 0.62 -21.28
N ALA A 354 9.13 -0.49 -21.97
CA ALA A 354 10.21 -0.56 -22.96
C ALA A 354 9.89 0.22 -24.25
N PHE A 355 8.61 0.34 -24.63
CA PHE A 355 8.20 0.94 -25.90
C PHE A 355 7.76 2.39 -25.75
N ILE A 356 6.88 2.69 -24.80
CA ILE A 356 6.34 4.06 -24.63
C ILE A 356 6.80 4.75 -23.36
N GLY A 357 7.52 4.03 -22.50
CA GLY A 357 8.03 4.51 -21.23
C GLY A 357 6.97 4.92 -20.22
N ARG A 358 7.45 5.28 -19.04
CA ARG A 358 6.73 6.08 -18.05
C ARG A 358 7.67 7.21 -17.63
N GLU A 359 7.12 8.29 -17.11
CA GLU A 359 7.92 9.41 -16.57
C GLU A 359 8.54 9.08 -15.20
N ASP A 360 8.64 7.79 -14.86
CA ASP A 360 9.26 7.28 -13.64
C ASP A 360 10.78 7.13 -13.77
N PHE A 361 11.47 6.91 -12.66
CA PHE A 361 12.93 6.81 -12.63
C PHE A 361 13.47 5.75 -13.62
N ALA A 362 12.84 4.57 -13.68
CA ALA A 362 13.38 3.43 -14.43
C ALA A 362 13.14 3.50 -15.94
N ASN A 363 12.00 4.05 -16.38
CA ASN A 363 11.52 3.94 -17.77
C ASN A 363 11.44 5.28 -18.50
N ILE A 364 12.17 6.28 -18.00
CA ILE A 364 12.18 7.63 -18.54
C ILE A 364 12.78 7.75 -19.94
N TYR A 365 13.85 7.00 -20.24
CA TYR A 365 14.51 7.11 -21.55
C TYR A 365 13.57 6.67 -22.69
N PRO A 366 12.91 5.49 -22.61
CA PRO A 366 11.85 5.12 -23.56
C PRO A 366 10.68 6.11 -23.63
N PHE A 367 10.38 6.84 -22.55
CA PHE A 367 9.31 7.84 -22.57
C PHE A 367 9.64 8.99 -23.52
N TYR A 368 10.88 9.46 -23.53
CA TYR A 368 11.28 10.52 -24.45
C TYR A 368 11.76 10.01 -25.81
N HIS A 369 12.17 8.74 -25.90
CA HIS A 369 12.57 8.07 -27.14
C HIS A 369 11.69 6.84 -27.40
N PRO A 370 10.37 7.04 -27.61
CA PRO A 370 9.45 5.94 -27.73
C PRO A 370 9.69 5.14 -29.01
N THR A 371 9.38 3.86 -28.97
CA THR A 371 9.30 2.98 -30.12
C THR A 371 7.83 2.70 -30.40
N LEU A 372 7.41 2.97 -31.63
CA LEU A 372 6.05 2.76 -32.09
C LEU A 372 6.03 1.65 -33.14
N LEU A 373 5.14 0.67 -32.95
CA LEU A 373 4.90 -0.40 -33.89
C LEU A 373 4.22 0.15 -35.14
N GLU A 374 4.78 -0.14 -36.31
CA GLU A 374 4.27 0.30 -37.59
C GLU A 374 3.02 -0.50 -37.99
N VAL A 375 1.86 0.14 -37.87
CA VAL A 375 0.55 -0.39 -38.28
C VAL A 375 -0.21 0.67 -39.10
N GLU A 376 -1.17 0.21 -39.91
CA GLU A 376 -2.07 1.09 -40.66
C GLU A 376 -2.94 1.95 -39.71
N ASP A 377 -3.37 3.13 -40.16
CA ASP A 377 -4.13 4.07 -39.32
C ASP A 377 -5.46 3.48 -38.83
N GLU A 378 -6.12 2.65 -39.63
CA GLU A 378 -7.35 1.94 -39.24
C GLU A 378 -7.11 0.95 -38.09
N VAL A 379 -6.01 0.19 -38.16
CA VAL A 379 -5.63 -0.77 -37.11
C VAL A 379 -5.26 -0.03 -35.83
N PHE A 380 -4.49 1.06 -35.95
CA PHE A 380 -4.16 1.90 -34.80
C PHE A 380 -5.40 2.52 -34.16
N TRP A 381 -6.32 3.05 -34.98
CA TRP A 381 -7.57 3.62 -34.52
C TRP A 381 -8.42 2.59 -33.76
N ALA A 382 -8.61 1.40 -34.32
CA ALA A 382 -9.35 0.33 -33.66
C ALA A 382 -8.72 -0.05 -32.31
N ALA A 383 -7.39 -0.10 -32.23
CA ALA A 383 -6.69 -0.33 -30.98
C ALA A 383 -6.97 0.79 -29.95
N MET A 384 -6.83 2.05 -30.34
CA MET A 384 -7.08 3.18 -29.43
C MET A 384 -8.54 3.27 -29.02
N TYR A 385 -9.48 3.03 -29.93
CA TYR A 385 -10.91 2.99 -29.67
C TYR A 385 -11.26 1.89 -28.67
N THR A 386 -10.63 0.71 -28.78
CA THR A 386 -10.80 -0.38 -27.80
C THR A 386 -10.27 0.02 -26.42
N LEU A 387 -9.09 0.63 -26.33
CA LEU A 387 -8.55 1.13 -25.05
C LEU A 387 -9.44 2.22 -24.44
N PHE A 388 -10.02 3.09 -25.27
CA PHE A 388 -10.91 4.17 -24.85
C PHE A 388 -12.21 3.65 -24.21
N TYR A 389 -12.78 2.58 -24.76
CA TYR A 389 -13.97 1.94 -24.19
C TYR A 389 -13.68 0.89 -23.11
N THR A 390 -12.42 0.51 -22.93
CA THR A 390 -11.95 -0.33 -21.81
C THR A 390 -11.28 0.50 -20.71
N GLU A 391 -11.57 1.81 -20.65
CA GLU A 391 -11.16 2.75 -19.60
C GLU A 391 -9.64 2.89 -19.40
N ARG A 392 -8.85 2.64 -20.45
CA ARG A 392 -7.39 2.87 -20.47
C ARG A 392 -7.05 4.21 -21.11
N ILE A 393 -7.72 5.27 -20.65
CA ILE A 393 -7.73 6.61 -21.23
C ILE A 393 -6.33 7.23 -21.27
N SER A 394 -5.53 7.06 -20.22
CA SER A 394 -4.17 7.62 -20.20
C SER A 394 -3.24 6.95 -21.19
N LYS A 395 -3.44 5.65 -21.44
CA LYS A 395 -2.71 4.91 -22.47
C LYS A 395 -3.09 5.40 -23.86
N VAL A 396 -4.38 5.66 -24.13
CA VAL A 396 -4.85 6.26 -25.39
C VAL A 396 -4.21 7.61 -25.62
N PHE A 397 -4.29 8.51 -24.63
CA PHE A 397 -3.71 9.84 -24.72
C PHE A 397 -2.21 9.77 -25.00
N ARG A 398 -1.49 8.92 -24.26
CA ARG A 398 -0.05 8.71 -24.45
C ARG A 398 0.28 8.18 -25.84
N MET A 399 -0.48 7.21 -26.35
CA MET A 399 -0.27 6.65 -27.68
C MET A 399 -0.51 7.69 -28.78
N PHE A 400 -1.49 8.58 -28.64
CA PHE A 400 -1.66 9.70 -29.56
C PHE A 400 -0.49 10.68 -29.54
N GLN A 401 0.04 11.02 -28.36
CA GLN A 401 1.26 11.85 -28.26
C GLN A 401 2.46 11.19 -28.96
N VAL A 402 2.66 9.88 -28.75
CA VAL A 402 3.75 9.14 -29.38
C VAL A 402 3.58 9.07 -30.90
N ARG A 403 2.36 8.79 -31.39
CA ARG A 403 2.06 8.72 -32.83
C ARG A 403 2.23 10.07 -33.51
N GLU A 404 1.77 11.16 -32.89
CA GLU A 404 1.98 12.51 -33.41
C GLU A 404 3.45 12.89 -33.46
N LYS A 405 4.24 12.55 -32.43
CA LYS A 405 5.68 12.84 -32.39
C LYS A 405 6.47 12.10 -33.48
N LEU A 406 6.08 10.86 -33.80
CA LEU A 406 6.82 9.99 -34.73
C LEU A 406 6.20 9.92 -36.14
N GLY A 407 5.04 10.53 -36.35
CA GLY A 407 4.27 10.42 -37.59
C GLY A 407 3.16 11.47 -37.66
N HIS A 408 1.92 11.03 -37.83
CA HIS A 408 0.75 11.89 -37.88
C HIS A 408 -0.45 11.28 -37.16
N LEU A 409 -1.43 12.12 -36.85
CA LEU A 409 -2.77 11.72 -36.39
C LEU A 409 -3.80 12.04 -37.47
N THR A 410 -4.77 11.15 -37.68
CA THR A 410 -5.95 11.42 -38.50
C THR A 410 -6.87 12.44 -37.81
N GLY A 411 -7.89 12.95 -38.53
CA GLY A 411 -8.87 13.89 -37.95
C GLY A 411 -9.62 13.31 -36.75
N GLU A 412 -10.04 12.04 -36.84
CA GLU A 412 -10.74 11.33 -35.75
C GLU A 412 -9.85 11.15 -34.52
N MET A 413 -8.57 10.80 -34.71
CA MET A 413 -7.60 10.66 -33.62
C MET A 413 -7.34 11.99 -32.90
N LYS A 414 -7.23 13.09 -33.65
CA LYS A 414 -7.11 14.43 -33.05
C LYS A 414 -8.35 14.80 -32.26
N GLY A 415 -9.54 14.54 -32.82
CA GLY A 415 -10.82 14.77 -32.16
C GLY A 415 -10.91 14.02 -30.83
N MET A 416 -10.65 12.70 -30.82
CA MET A 416 -10.67 11.91 -29.57
C MET A 416 -9.64 12.40 -28.55
N ARG A 417 -8.43 12.80 -28.98
CA ARG A 417 -7.44 13.39 -28.08
C ARG A 417 -7.96 14.67 -27.42
N GLU A 418 -8.61 15.54 -28.19
CA GLU A 418 -9.22 16.77 -27.68
C GLU A 418 -10.39 16.47 -26.74
N ASP A 419 -11.21 15.46 -27.05
CA ASP A 419 -12.29 15.01 -26.18
C ASP A 419 -11.77 14.46 -24.83
N ILE A 420 -10.63 13.76 -24.82
CA ILE A 420 -9.97 13.32 -23.58
C ILE A 420 -9.51 14.52 -22.74
N LEU A 421 -8.91 15.53 -23.36
CA LEU A 421 -8.53 16.76 -22.67
C LEU A 421 -9.75 17.50 -22.12
N LEU A 422 -10.83 17.51 -22.89
CA LEU A 422 -12.10 18.11 -22.49
C LEU A 422 -12.72 17.35 -21.31
N PHE A 423 -12.63 16.02 -21.28
CA PHE A 423 -13.07 15.20 -20.15
C PHE A 423 -12.27 15.50 -18.88
N ARG A 424 -10.94 15.59 -18.98
CA ARG A 424 -10.08 15.98 -17.85
C ARG A 424 -10.43 17.37 -17.33
N LYS A 425 -10.73 18.31 -18.24
CA LYS A 425 -11.22 19.65 -17.88
C LYS A 425 -12.56 19.59 -17.14
N ALA A 426 -13.49 18.72 -17.55
CA ALA A 426 -14.75 18.52 -16.83
C ALA A 426 -14.54 17.99 -15.41
N ALA A 427 -13.62 17.04 -15.23
CA ALA A 427 -13.24 16.53 -13.91
C ALA A 427 -12.63 17.64 -13.02
N CYS A 428 -11.80 18.52 -13.59
CA CYS A 428 -11.28 19.69 -12.89
C CYS A 428 -12.39 20.67 -12.49
N HIS A 429 -13.34 20.98 -13.39
CA HIS A 429 -14.50 21.83 -13.05
C HIS A 429 -15.31 21.23 -11.90
N TYR A 430 -15.57 19.93 -11.95
CA TYR A 430 -16.26 19.21 -10.87
C TYR A 430 -15.52 19.32 -9.54
N GLU A 431 -14.19 19.09 -9.53
CA GLU A 431 -13.36 19.23 -8.33
C GLU A 431 -13.41 20.67 -7.75
N MET A 432 -13.50 21.67 -8.61
CA MET A 432 -13.55 23.09 -8.23
C MET A 432 -14.95 23.58 -7.83
N GLY A 433 -15.98 22.71 -7.89
CA GLY A 433 -17.37 23.07 -7.60
C GLY A 433 -18.10 23.80 -8.75
N GLU A 434 -17.49 23.86 -9.93
CA GLU A 434 -18.04 24.43 -11.17
C GLU A 434 -18.92 23.36 -11.86
N ILE A 435 -19.99 22.96 -11.17
CA ILE A 435 -20.81 21.78 -11.52
C ILE A 435 -21.54 21.96 -12.85
N GLN A 436 -21.92 23.18 -13.20
CA GLN A 436 -22.66 23.45 -14.44
C GLN A 436 -21.76 23.26 -15.67
N GLU A 437 -20.54 23.77 -15.62
CA GLU A 437 -19.52 23.62 -16.63
C GLU A 437 -19.13 22.14 -16.81
N ALA A 438 -18.94 21.42 -15.70
CA ALA A 438 -18.70 19.98 -15.73
C ALA A 438 -19.84 19.20 -16.39
N ARG A 439 -21.10 19.57 -16.10
CA ARG A 439 -22.30 18.92 -16.65
C ARG A 439 -22.47 19.18 -18.15
N GLU A 440 -22.26 20.41 -18.60
CA GLU A 440 -22.35 20.75 -20.02
C GLU A 440 -21.32 19.96 -20.85
N ILE A 441 -20.09 19.89 -20.36
CA ILE A 441 -19.04 19.12 -21.02
C ILE A 441 -19.37 17.62 -21.01
N ALA A 442 -19.76 17.06 -19.84
CA ALA A 442 -20.10 15.65 -19.71
C ALA A 442 -21.26 15.26 -20.65
N GLY A 443 -22.29 16.11 -20.74
CA GLY A 443 -23.43 15.91 -21.64
C GLY A 443 -22.99 15.86 -23.10
N SER A 444 -22.18 16.83 -23.55
CA SER A 444 -21.65 16.87 -24.91
C SER A 444 -20.81 15.63 -25.26
N LEU A 445 -19.96 15.18 -24.33
CA LEU A 445 -19.15 13.99 -24.53
C LEU A 445 -19.99 12.71 -24.56
N LEU A 446 -21.04 12.63 -23.74
CA LEU A 446 -21.93 11.48 -23.71
C LEU A 446 -22.83 11.40 -24.95
N GLU A 447 -23.26 12.54 -25.51
CA GLU A 447 -23.96 12.57 -26.80
C GLU A 447 -23.09 11.98 -27.92
N LYS A 448 -21.78 12.29 -27.90
CA LYS A 448 -20.81 11.79 -28.88
C LYS A 448 -20.44 10.32 -28.62
N TYR A 449 -20.37 9.90 -27.36
CA TYR A 449 -19.94 8.57 -26.93
C TYR A 449 -20.90 7.95 -25.90
N PRO A 450 -22.14 7.60 -26.29
CA PRO A 450 -23.24 7.28 -25.37
C PRO A 450 -23.01 6.02 -24.52
N LYS A 451 -22.13 5.12 -24.96
CA LYS A 451 -21.81 3.88 -24.25
C LYS A 451 -20.42 3.89 -23.62
N ASN A 452 -19.73 5.03 -23.58
CA ASN A 452 -18.41 5.07 -22.97
C ASN A 452 -18.53 4.96 -21.44
N PRO A 453 -17.91 3.94 -20.80
CA PRO A 453 -18.07 3.70 -19.38
C PRO A 453 -17.54 4.85 -18.51
N SER A 454 -16.41 5.48 -18.86
CA SER A 454 -15.86 6.59 -18.07
C SER A 454 -16.78 7.81 -18.07
N PHE A 455 -17.40 8.12 -19.21
CA PHE A 455 -18.35 9.24 -19.31
C PHE A 455 -19.68 8.94 -18.62
N LEU A 456 -20.18 7.70 -18.73
CA LEU A 456 -21.35 7.25 -17.98
C LEU A 456 -21.11 7.31 -16.47
N LYS A 457 -19.95 6.87 -15.98
CA LYS A 457 -19.57 6.94 -14.55
C LYS A 457 -19.51 8.37 -14.03
N PHE A 458 -18.96 9.30 -14.82
CA PHE A 458 -18.91 10.71 -14.47
C PHE A 458 -20.31 11.34 -14.44
N GLN A 459 -21.15 11.05 -15.44
CA GLN A 459 -22.54 11.49 -15.48
C GLN A 459 -23.38 10.91 -14.33
N CYS A 460 -23.17 9.64 -13.97
CA CYS A 460 -23.76 9.02 -12.79
C CYS A 460 -23.47 9.83 -11.53
N ARG A 461 -22.21 10.23 -11.33
CA ARG A 461 -21.80 11.02 -10.15
C ARG A 461 -22.51 12.38 -10.12
N LEU A 462 -22.53 13.11 -11.23
CA LEU A 462 -23.25 14.39 -11.35
C LEU A 462 -24.75 14.26 -11.05
N LEU A 463 -25.41 13.21 -11.55
CA LEU A 463 -26.84 12.96 -11.31
C LEU A 463 -27.12 12.55 -9.86
N MET A 464 -26.19 11.83 -9.22
CA MET A 464 -26.32 11.43 -7.83
C MET A 464 -26.11 12.60 -6.88
N ASP A 465 -25.23 13.54 -7.20
CA ASP A 465 -25.10 14.79 -6.46
C ASP A 465 -26.39 15.63 -6.55
N GLU A 466 -26.96 15.79 -7.76
CA GLU A 466 -28.27 16.44 -7.96
C GLU A 466 -29.39 15.73 -7.16
N ALA A 467 -29.39 14.39 -7.15
CA ALA A 467 -30.38 13.62 -6.42
C ALA A 467 -30.28 13.81 -4.90
N ARG A 468 -29.05 13.93 -4.37
CA ARG A 468 -28.80 14.17 -2.93
C ARG A 468 -29.20 15.59 -2.52
N GLU A 469 -28.94 16.58 -3.38
CA GLU A 469 -29.33 17.98 -3.12
C GLU A 469 -30.85 18.17 -3.17
N ASN A 470 -31.52 17.60 -4.18
CA ASN A 470 -32.94 17.82 -4.41
C ASN A 470 -33.86 16.78 -3.75
N GLY A 471 -33.29 15.71 -3.18
CA GLY A 471 -34.03 14.59 -2.60
C GLY A 471 -34.83 13.75 -3.61
N SER A 472 -34.55 13.88 -4.92
CA SER A 472 -35.29 13.20 -5.99
C SER A 472 -34.39 12.25 -6.77
N THR A 473 -34.68 10.94 -6.67
CA THR A 473 -33.88 9.88 -7.29
C THR A 473 -34.29 9.56 -8.73
N GLY A 474 -35.39 10.12 -9.25
CA GLY A 474 -36.02 9.65 -10.49
C GLY A 474 -35.11 9.65 -11.72
N LYS A 475 -34.39 10.76 -11.97
CA LYS A 475 -33.46 10.87 -13.11
C LYS A 475 -32.27 9.91 -12.95
N ALA A 476 -31.62 9.95 -11.79
CA ALA A 476 -30.47 9.11 -11.48
C ALA A 476 -30.81 7.61 -11.55
N ARG A 477 -31.99 7.22 -11.07
CA ARG A 477 -32.52 5.86 -11.12
C ARG A 477 -32.74 5.36 -12.54
N SER A 478 -33.33 6.19 -13.40
CA SER A 478 -33.52 5.85 -14.82
C SER A 478 -32.17 5.64 -15.50
N PHE A 479 -31.23 6.56 -15.26
CA PHE A 479 -29.89 6.51 -15.84
C PHE A 479 -29.09 5.29 -15.37
N LEU A 480 -29.06 5.03 -14.05
CA LEU A 480 -28.35 3.88 -13.49
C LEU A 480 -28.94 2.54 -13.94
N ARG A 481 -30.26 2.46 -14.16
CA ARG A 481 -30.87 1.24 -14.72
C ARG A 481 -30.31 0.93 -16.12
N GLU A 482 -30.18 1.95 -16.96
CA GLU A 482 -29.59 1.81 -18.28
C GLU A 482 -28.09 1.46 -18.18
N ALA A 483 -27.33 2.17 -17.35
CA ALA A 483 -25.91 1.90 -17.13
C ALA A 483 -25.66 0.47 -16.62
N CYS A 484 -26.42 0.00 -15.62
CA CYS A 484 -26.32 -1.39 -15.12
C CYS A 484 -26.80 -2.43 -16.15
N SER A 485 -27.64 -2.05 -17.13
CA SER A 485 -28.00 -2.98 -18.22
C SER A 485 -26.85 -3.17 -19.21
N LEU A 486 -26.03 -2.14 -19.39
CA LEU A 486 -24.82 -2.18 -20.23
C LEU A 486 -23.65 -2.83 -19.49
N PHE A 487 -23.52 -2.55 -18.18
CA PHE A 487 -22.39 -2.96 -17.34
C PHE A 487 -22.89 -3.62 -16.03
N PRO A 488 -23.51 -4.81 -16.10
CA PRO A 488 -24.16 -5.43 -14.94
C PRO A 488 -23.19 -5.83 -13.82
N GLU A 489 -21.92 -6.03 -14.17
CA GLU A 489 -20.87 -6.47 -13.25
C GLU A 489 -19.94 -5.33 -12.80
N ASP A 490 -20.21 -4.07 -13.17
CA ASP A 490 -19.36 -2.95 -12.77
C ASP A 490 -19.76 -2.41 -11.38
N GLY A 491 -18.87 -2.63 -10.41
CA GLY A 491 -19.10 -2.22 -9.02
C GLY A 491 -19.32 -0.72 -8.81
N TYR A 492 -18.86 0.16 -9.72
CA TYR A 492 -19.11 1.60 -9.61
C TYR A 492 -20.60 1.90 -9.78
N PHE A 493 -21.25 1.35 -10.80
CA PHE A 493 -22.69 1.55 -11.02
C PHE A 493 -23.53 0.88 -9.94
N LEU A 494 -23.15 -0.33 -9.51
CA LEU A 494 -23.83 -1.04 -8.42
C LEU A 494 -23.81 -0.24 -7.11
N LYS A 495 -22.69 0.44 -6.80
CA LYS A 495 -22.60 1.30 -5.62
C LYS A 495 -23.61 2.44 -5.67
N TYR A 496 -23.75 3.14 -6.79
CA TYR A 496 -24.70 4.25 -6.88
C TYR A 496 -26.16 3.78 -6.99
N GLN A 497 -26.40 2.58 -7.53
CA GLN A 497 -27.70 1.95 -7.43
C GLN A 497 -28.05 1.60 -5.98
N ALA A 498 -27.08 1.15 -5.19
CA ALA A 498 -27.24 0.94 -3.75
C ALA A 498 -27.52 2.25 -3.00
N ASP A 499 -26.86 3.36 -3.38
CA ASP A 499 -27.16 4.70 -2.84
C ASP A 499 -28.62 5.10 -3.06
N ILE A 500 -29.18 4.82 -4.24
CA ILE A 500 -30.60 5.09 -4.53
C ILE A 500 -31.52 4.26 -3.62
N LEU A 501 -31.26 2.95 -3.53
CA LEU A 501 -32.03 2.06 -2.64
C LEU A 501 -31.96 2.52 -1.18
N TRP A 502 -30.78 2.98 -0.76
CA TRP A 502 -30.58 3.54 0.57
C TRP A 502 -31.42 4.80 0.79
N MET A 503 -31.42 5.74 -0.15
CA MET A 503 -32.21 6.97 -0.11
C MET A 503 -33.73 6.69 -0.07
N GLU A 504 -34.17 5.60 -0.66
CA GLU A 504 -35.59 5.19 -0.71
C GLU A 504 -36.02 4.32 0.47
N GLY A 505 -35.10 4.02 1.39
CA GLY A 505 -35.37 3.26 2.60
C GLY A 505 -35.25 1.73 2.46
N GLU A 506 -34.83 1.21 1.31
CA GLU A 506 -34.61 -0.22 1.06
C GLU A 506 -33.26 -0.71 1.61
N ARG A 507 -33.01 -0.47 2.90
CA ARG A 507 -31.68 -0.62 3.55
C ARG A 507 -31.05 -2.01 3.39
N VAL A 508 -31.81 -3.10 3.59
CA VAL A 508 -31.26 -4.46 3.52
C VAL A 508 -30.77 -4.79 2.11
N LYS A 509 -31.51 -4.38 1.07
CA LYS A 509 -31.10 -4.57 -0.33
C LYS A 509 -29.90 -3.71 -0.67
N ALA A 510 -29.87 -2.47 -0.19
CA ALA A 510 -28.74 -1.57 -0.37
C ALA A 510 -27.44 -2.16 0.22
N LEU A 511 -27.48 -2.70 1.45
CA LEU A 511 -26.30 -3.31 2.09
C LEU A 511 -25.75 -4.49 1.30
N GLY A 512 -26.61 -5.40 0.82
CA GLY A 512 -26.17 -6.50 -0.04
C GLY A 512 -25.51 -6.00 -1.33
N MET A 513 -26.12 -4.98 -1.95
CA MET A 513 -25.60 -4.39 -3.18
C MET A 513 -24.30 -3.60 -2.98
N TYR A 514 -24.09 -2.97 -1.82
CA TYR A 514 -22.80 -2.36 -1.48
C TYR A 514 -21.68 -3.41 -1.33
N ALA A 515 -21.99 -4.55 -0.74
CA ALA A 515 -21.02 -5.64 -0.60
C ALA A 515 -20.63 -6.18 -1.98
N ASP A 516 -21.62 -6.43 -2.85
CA ASP A 516 -21.37 -6.86 -4.23
C ASP A 516 -20.61 -5.79 -5.03
N ALA A 517 -20.95 -4.51 -4.86
CA ALA A 517 -20.26 -3.41 -5.50
C ALA A 517 -18.77 -3.36 -5.11
N ARG A 518 -18.47 -3.54 -3.82
CA ARG A 518 -17.09 -3.53 -3.31
C ARG A 518 -16.26 -4.69 -3.89
N GLU A 519 -16.86 -5.87 -4.05
CA GLU A 519 -16.19 -7.05 -4.62
C GLU A 519 -15.98 -6.95 -6.14
N LYS A 520 -16.88 -6.24 -6.83
CA LYS A 520 -16.88 -6.09 -8.29
C LYS A 520 -16.12 -4.86 -8.78
N THR A 521 -15.45 -4.12 -7.90
CA THR A 521 -14.57 -3.01 -8.30
C THR A 521 -13.34 -2.95 -7.41
N ASN A 522 -12.21 -2.56 -7.99
CA ASN A 522 -11.01 -2.16 -7.25
C ASN A 522 -10.85 -0.63 -7.21
N ASN A 523 -11.90 0.14 -7.53
CA ASN A 523 -11.86 1.60 -7.41
C ASN A 523 -11.84 2.00 -5.92
N GLY A 524 -10.72 2.55 -5.46
CA GLY A 524 -10.53 2.88 -4.06
C GLY A 524 -11.40 4.04 -3.57
N ILE A 525 -11.84 4.95 -4.45
CA ILE A 525 -12.78 6.02 -4.09
C ILE A 525 -14.15 5.42 -3.77
N VAL A 526 -14.62 4.46 -4.59
CA VAL A 526 -15.87 3.72 -4.31
C VAL A 526 -15.77 2.97 -3.00
N HIS A 527 -14.65 2.31 -2.73
CA HIS A 527 -14.41 1.61 -1.46
C HIS A 527 -14.44 2.55 -0.26
N LEU A 528 -13.80 3.73 -0.37
CA LEU A 528 -13.82 4.76 0.67
C LEU A 528 -15.23 5.29 0.94
N GLU A 529 -16.00 5.57 -0.12
CA GLU A 529 -17.37 6.05 0.02
C GLU A 529 -18.28 5.04 0.74
N ILE A 530 -18.17 3.75 0.39
CA ILE A 530 -18.88 2.66 1.08
C ILE A 530 -18.43 2.60 2.53
N GLU A 531 -17.12 2.57 2.78
CA GLU A 531 -16.56 2.45 4.13
C GLU A 531 -17.01 3.60 5.04
N LYS A 532 -16.98 4.84 4.55
CA LYS A 532 -17.48 6.02 5.29
C LYS A 532 -18.95 5.88 5.66
N MET A 533 -19.77 5.38 4.74
CA MET A 533 -21.18 5.17 5.03
C MET A 533 -21.36 4.09 6.10
N MET A 534 -20.63 2.97 5.97
CA MET A 534 -20.75 1.83 6.86
C MET A 534 -20.18 2.10 8.25
N LYS A 535 -19.08 2.87 8.37
CA LYS A 535 -18.53 3.31 9.66
C LYS A 535 -19.56 4.09 10.49
N LYS A 536 -20.41 4.91 9.86
CA LYS A 536 -21.51 5.61 10.55
C LYS A 536 -22.57 4.67 11.10
N GLN A 537 -22.76 3.51 10.47
CA GLN A 537 -23.75 2.50 10.84
C GLN A 537 -23.17 1.40 11.73
N LYS A 538 -21.85 1.37 11.92
CA LYS A 538 -21.14 0.30 12.65
C LYS A 538 -21.75 0.02 14.01
N LYS A 539 -21.93 1.06 14.82
CA LYS A 539 -22.47 0.92 16.18
C LYS A 539 -23.86 0.28 16.19
N GLU A 540 -24.74 0.67 15.26
CA GLU A 540 -26.08 0.09 15.13
C GLU A 540 -26.02 -1.36 14.63
N ALA A 541 -25.12 -1.65 13.68
CA ALA A 541 -24.93 -2.99 13.15
C ALA A 541 -24.42 -3.98 14.20
N LEU A 542 -23.48 -3.58 15.06
CA LEU A 542 -22.99 -4.41 16.16
C LEU A 542 -24.07 -4.61 17.23
N ALA A 543 -24.84 -3.57 17.56
CA ALA A 543 -25.95 -3.68 18.50
C ALA A 543 -27.05 -4.65 18.00
N PHE A 544 -27.34 -4.64 16.71
CA PHE A 544 -28.28 -5.58 16.10
C PHE A 544 -27.75 -7.03 16.14
N CYS A 545 -26.45 -7.24 15.97
CA CYS A 545 -25.84 -8.56 16.16
C CYS A 545 -26.05 -9.08 17.60
N GLU A 546 -25.82 -8.23 18.61
CA GLU A 546 -26.07 -8.58 20.01
C GLU A 546 -27.54 -8.93 20.28
N GLU A 547 -28.48 -8.17 19.70
CA GLU A 547 -29.91 -8.46 19.80
C GLU A 547 -30.23 -9.86 19.25
N LEU A 548 -29.74 -10.16 18.04
CA LEU A 548 -29.94 -11.47 17.40
C LEU A 548 -29.35 -12.62 18.22
N LEU A 549 -28.16 -12.43 18.80
CA LEU A 549 -27.56 -13.40 19.72
C LEU A 549 -28.39 -13.59 20.99
N GLY A 550 -28.91 -12.51 21.56
CA GLY A 550 -29.77 -12.50 22.74
C GLY A 550 -31.08 -13.28 22.54
N VAL A 551 -31.72 -13.14 21.38
CA VAL A 551 -32.93 -13.90 21.00
C VAL A 551 -32.63 -15.29 20.40
N ARG A 552 -31.37 -15.75 20.46
CA ARG A 552 -30.88 -17.05 19.97
C ARG A 552 -30.99 -17.27 18.45
N LYS A 553 -31.11 -16.22 17.65
CA LYS A 553 -31.10 -16.25 16.18
C LYS A 553 -29.68 -16.25 15.62
N ARG A 554 -28.89 -17.26 15.99
CA ARG A 554 -27.44 -17.32 15.74
C ARG A 554 -27.06 -17.34 14.25
N GLN A 555 -27.84 -18.06 13.44
CA GLN A 555 -27.62 -18.13 11.98
C GLN A 555 -27.88 -16.79 11.29
N GLU A 556 -28.87 -16.03 11.75
CA GLU A 556 -29.13 -14.66 11.25
C GLU A 556 -28.00 -13.72 11.68
N ALA A 557 -27.52 -13.83 12.93
CA ALA A 557 -26.40 -13.04 13.44
C ALA A 557 -25.11 -13.28 12.64
N GLN A 558 -24.79 -14.55 12.33
CA GLN A 558 -23.61 -14.88 11.52
C GLN A 558 -23.73 -14.28 10.11
N LYS A 559 -24.84 -14.49 9.40
CA LYS A 559 -25.04 -13.91 8.05
C LYS A 559 -24.96 -12.39 8.04
N TRP A 560 -25.45 -11.75 9.10
CA TRP A 560 -25.33 -10.32 9.28
C TRP A 560 -23.87 -9.88 9.44
N MET A 561 -23.10 -10.58 10.28
CA MET A 561 -21.68 -10.25 10.46
C MET A 561 -20.81 -10.59 9.25
N GLU A 562 -21.16 -11.63 8.48
CA GLU A 562 -20.53 -11.93 7.18
C GLU A 562 -20.75 -10.81 6.16
N LEU A 563 -21.96 -10.24 6.13
CA LEU A 563 -22.24 -9.07 5.31
C LEU A 563 -21.44 -7.86 5.78
N MET A 564 -21.40 -7.62 7.09
CA MET A 564 -20.63 -6.51 7.66
C MET A 564 -19.12 -6.67 7.42
N SER A 565 -18.57 -7.88 7.47
CA SER A 565 -17.15 -8.12 7.17
C SER A 565 -16.82 -7.93 5.69
N ARG A 566 -17.76 -8.20 4.77
CA ARG A 566 -17.58 -7.85 3.36
C ARG A 566 -17.56 -6.33 3.16
N LEU A 567 -18.34 -5.58 3.94
CA LEU A 567 -18.44 -4.13 3.87
C LEU A 567 -17.29 -3.39 4.57
N LEU A 568 -16.81 -3.94 5.69
CA LEU A 568 -15.76 -3.39 6.56
C LEU A 568 -14.70 -4.47 6.87
N PRO A 569 -13.92 -4.92 5.87
CA PRO A 569 -13.00 -6.06 6.02
C PRO A 569 -11.82 -5.80 6.97
N GLU A 570 -11.41 -4.53 7.08
CA GLU A 570 -10.28 -4.10 7.91
C GLU A 570 -10.72 -3.62 9.30
N ASP A 571 -12.02 -3.66 9.63
CA ASP A 571 -12.51 -3.22 10.94
C ASP A 571 -12.37 -4.36 11.98
N GLU A 572 -11.62 -4.09 13.04
CA GLU A 572 -11.30 -5.05 14.09
C GLU A 572 -12.55 -5.52 14.85
N GLU A 573 -13.43 -4.60 15.26
CA GLU A 573 -14.66 -4.96 16.00
C GLU A 573 -15.58 -5.83 15.15
N VAL A 574 -15.71 -5.54 13.85
CA VAL A 574 -16.51 -6.38 12.94
C VAL A 574 -15.94 -7.79 12.85
N ARG A 575 -14.61 -7.93 12.77
CA ARG A 575 -13.91 -9.22 12.77
C ARG A 575 -14.14 -9.99 14.07
N GLU A 576 -14.06 -9.32 15.20
CA GLU A 576 -14.32 -9.90 16.52
C GLU A 576 -15.73 -10.48 16.64
N TYR A 577 -16.73 -9.69 16.25
CA TYR A 577 -18.12 -10.13 16.25
C TYR A 577 -18.40 -11.26 15.25
N LEU A 578 -17.70 -11.28 14.11
CA LEU A 578 -17.75 -12.41 13.19
C LEU A 578 -17.18 -13.69 13.83
N SER A 579 -16.03 -13.61 14.50
CA SER A 579 -15.48 -14.76 15.25
C SER A 579 -16.45 -15.22 16.35
N LEU A 580 -17.04 -14.28 17.11
CA LEU A 580 -18.04 -14.58 18.13
C LEU A 580 -19.25 -15.33 17.55
N THR A 581 -19.82 -14.84 16.44
CA THR A 581 -20.98 -15.48 15.81
C THR A 581 -20.63 -16.86 15.25
N ARG A 582 -19.45 -17.05 14.64
CA ARG A 582 -18.92 -18.36 14.22
C ARG A 582 -18.80 -19.33 15.40
N VAL A 583 -18.34 -18.87 16.57
CA VAL A 583 -18.33 -19.69 17.80
C VAL A 583 -19.74 -20.13 18.20
N TYR A 584 -20.77 -19.31 18.00
CA TYR A 584 -22.16 -19.67 18.34
C TYR A 584 -22.80 -20.65 17.35
N THR A 585 -22.38 -20.65 16.09
CA THR A 585 -22.98 -21.43 15.00
C THR A 585 -22.20 -22.67 14.61
N ALA A 586 -20.91 -22.77 14.95
CA ALA A 586 -20.05 -23.91 14.60
C ALA A 586 -20.74 -25.26 14.86
N GLY A 587 -20.76 -26.14 13.87
CA GLY A 587 -21.42 -27.45 13.93
C GLY A 587 -20.53 -28.55 14.49
N SER A 588 -19.21 -28.37 14.49
CA SER A 588 -18.23 -29.39 14.85
C SER A 588 -17.17 -28.91 15.83
N GLN A 589 -16.48 -29.86 16.48
CA GLN A 589 -15.30 -29.59 17.32
C GLN A 589 -14.18 -28.94 16.50
N ALA A 590 -13.99 -29.36 15.25
CA ALA A 590 -12.93 -28.85 14.37
C ALA A 590 -13.14 -27.38 14.02
N GLU A 591 -14.37 -26.97 13.67
CA GLU A 591 -14.71 -25.57 13.41
C GLU A 591 -14.48 -24.66 14.64
N LEU A 592 -14.75 -25.17 15.86
CA LEU A 592 -14.47 -24.42 17.09
C LEU A 592 -12.96 -24.27 17.34
N GLU A 593 -12.18 -25.32 17.09
CA GLU A 593 -10.71 -25.27 17.19
C GLU A 593 -10.13 -24.28 16.17
N GLU A 594 -10.63 -24.29 14.93
CA GLU A 594 -10.23 -23.36 13.87
C GLU A 594 -10.45 -21.90 14.26
N VAL A 595 -11.65 -21.54 14.73
CA VAL A 595 -11.95 -20.16 15.14
C VAL A 595 -11.09 -19.73 16.34
N VAL A 596 -10.84 -20.65 17.28
CA VAL A 596 -9.96 -20.39 18.42
C VAL A 596 -8.52 -20.13 17.98
N ASP A 597 -8.01 -20.95 17.07
CA ASP A 597 -6.64 -20.81 16.56
C ASP A 597 -6.51 -19.50 15.75
N GLU A 598 -7.51 -19.14 14.94
CA GLU A 598 -7.56 -17.83 14.27
C GLU A 598 -7.52 -16.65 15.26
N ILE A 599 -8.32 -16.70 16.34
CA ILE A 599 -8.29 -15.65 17.37
C ILE A 599 -6.91 -15.59 18.04
N ARG A 600 -6.30 -16.74 18.34
CA ARG A 600 -4.97 -16.79 18.95
C ARG A 600 -3.90 -16.25 18.03
N ASP A 601 -3.92 -16.59 16.74
CA ASP A 601 -2.98 -16.06 15.76
C ASP A 601 -3.10 -14.53 15.68
N VAL A 602 -4.32 -13.97 15.75
CA VAL A 602 -4.52 -12.51 15.80
C VAL A 602 -3.92 -11.90 17.07
N LEU A 603 -4.08 -12.54 18.23
CA LEU A 603 -3.55 -12.06 19.50
C LEU A 603 -2.03 -12.22 19.62
N GLU A 604 -1.46 -13.32 19.12
CA GLU A 604 -0.02 -13.62 19.13
C GLU A 604 0.73 -12.73 18.12
N ASN A 605 0.19 -12.51 16.91
CA ASN A 605 0.79 -11.58 15.95
C ASN A 605 0.63 -10.09 16.34
N ALA A 606 -0.18 -9.79 17.38
CA ALA A 606 -0.21 -8.46 17.98
C ALA A 606 0.94 -8.24 19.00
N GLU A 607 1.72 -9.26 19.34
CA GLU A 607 2.87 -9.15 20.27
C GLU A 607 4.09 -8.44 19.65
N ASP A 608 4.17 -8.32 18.32
CA ASP A 608 5.18 -7.50 17.62
C ASP A 608 4.87 -5.98 17.67
N VAL A 609 3.87 -5.54 18.46
CA VAL A 609 3.54 -4.13 18.69
C VAL A 609 4.20 -3.63 19.99
N PRO A 610 5.20 -2.73 19.93
CA PRO A 610 6.06 -2.41 21.09
C PRO A 610 5.40 -1.59 22.21
N ASP A 611 4.25 -0.94 21.97
CA ASP A 611 3.62 -0.05 22.95
C ASP A 611 2.46 -0.71 23.71
N LYS A 612 2.60 -0.84 25.03
CA LYS A 612 1.57 -1.37 25.94
C LYS A 612 0.25 -0.60 25.90
N LYS A 613 0.23 0.63 25.38
CA LYS A 613 -0.99 1.47 25.26
C LYS A 613 -1.84 1.17 24.02
N GLU A 614 -1.30 0.44 23.03
CA GLU A 614 -1.94 0.19 21.73
C GLU A 614 -2.01 -1.29 21.36
N ARG A 615 -1.96 -2.19 22.36
CA ARG A 615 -2.52 -3.54 22.21
C ARG A 615 -3.94 -3.40 21.64
N PRO A 616 -4.46 -4.32 20.81
CA PRO A 616 -5.91 -4.41 20.62
C PRO A 616 -6.49 -4.43 22.03
N LYS A 617 -7.15 -3.33 22.42
CA LYS A 617 -7.56 -3.07 23.81
C LYS A 617 -8.29 -4.31 24.26
N GLU A 618 -7.69 -5.17 25.09
CA GLU A 618 -8.24 -6.45 25.58
C GLU A 618 -9.72 -6.62 25.23
N THR A 619 -10.03 -7.08 24.00
CA THR A 619 -11.39 -6.83 23.53
C THR A 619 -12.32 -7.82 24.20
N ASP A 620 -13.29 -7.29 24.94
CA ASP A 620 -14.31 -8.06 25.66
C ASP A 620 -14.97 -9.08 24.73
N VAL A 621 -15.08 -8.77 23.45
CA VAL A 621 -15.67 -9.64 22.42
C VAL A 621 -14.83 -10.88 22.15
N TYR A 622 -13.50 -10.78 21.95
CA TYR A 622 -12.64 -11.97 21.79
C TYR A 622 -12.59 -12.79 23.06
N ARG A 623 -12.55 -12.14 24.24
CA ARG A 623 -12.65 -12.85 25.54
C ARG A 623 -13.94 -13.67 25.60
N ARG A 624 -15.09 -13.06 25.28
CA ARG A 624 -16.40 -13.72 25.20
C ARG A 624 -16.40 -14.86 24.19
N ALA A 625 -15.83 -14.66 23.00
CA ALA A 625 -15.76 -15.68 21.95
C ALA A 625 -14.95 -16.90 22.41
N LEU A 626 -13.75 -16.69 22.95
CA LEU A 626 -12.89 -17.75 23.48
C LEU A 626 -13.56 -18.49 24.64
N THR A 627 -14.10 -17.77 25.63
CA THR A 627 -14.79 -18.39 26.78
C THR A 627 -15.97 -19.22 26.30
N GLN A 628 -16.76 -18.70 25.36
CA GLN A 628 -17.88 -19.44 24.79
C GLN A 628 -17.44 -20.67 23.99
N ALA A 629 -16.34 -20.58 23.23
CA ALA A 629 -15.76 -21.71 22.52
C ALA A 629 -15.33 -22.81 23.49
N TRP A 630 -14.62 -22.47 24.57
CA TRP A 630 -14.23 -23.43 25.60
C TRP A 630 -15.43 -24.09 26.29
N LYS A 631 -16.49 -23.32 26.58
CA LYS A 631 -17.76 -23.88 27.11
C LYS A 631 -18.34 -24.93 26.16
N ARG A 632 -18.37 -24.63 24.85
CA ARG A 632 -18.87 -25.57 23.82
C ARG A 632 -17.97 -26.79 23.64
N LEU A 633 -16.67 -26.65 23.89
CA LEU A 633 -15.70 -27.75 23.90
C LEU A 633 -15.73 -28.58 25.21
N GLY A 634 -16.62 -28.24 26.15
CA GLY A 634 -16.88 -29.04 27.36
C GLY A 634 -16.17 -28.56 28.62
N TYR A 635 -15.69 -27.31 28.65
CA TYR A 635 -15.22 -26.67 29.88
C TYR A 635 -16.42 -26.10 30.68
N PRO A 636 -16.42 -26.22 32.02
CA PRO A 636 -17.30 -25.42 32.89
C PRO A 636 -17.12 -23.93 32.63
N GLU A 637 -18.16 -23.14 32.89
CA GLU A 637 -18.14 -21.69 32.68
C GLU A 637 -16.97 -20.98 33.37
N GLU A 638 -16.73 -21.27 34.66
CA GLU A 638 -15.61 -20.67 35.39
C GLU A 638 -14.24 -21.11 34.83
N LEU A 639 -14.05 -22.40 34.54
CA LEU A 639 -12.80 -22.91 33.96
C LEU A 639 -12.57 -22.42 32.52
N ALA A 640 -13.63 -22.21 31.75
CA ALA A 640 -13.56 -21.59 30.44
C ALA A 640 -13.13 -20.12 30.53
N GLY A 641 -13.61 -19.39 31.55
CA GLY A 641 -13.13 -18.05 31.89
C GLY A 641 -11.64 -18.05 32.20
N TYR A 642 -11.19 -18.86 33.17
CA TYR A 642 -9.77 -18.95 33.52
C TYR A 642 -8.88 -19.38 32.35
N ARG A 643 -9.38 -20.27 31.48
CA ARG A 643 -8.66 -20.66 30.25
C ARG A 643 -8.48 -19.49 29.29
N THR A 644 -9.48 -18.63 29.15
CA THR A 644 -9.36 -17.40 28.37
C THR A 644 -8.39 -16.44 29.03
N GLU A 645 -8.49 -16.20 30.34
CA GLU A 645 -7.58 -15.31 31.07
C GLU A 645 -6.11 -15.72 30.94
N LEU A 646 -5.83 -17.03 30.95
CA LEU A 646 -4.48 -17.56 30.76
C LEU A 646 -3.82 -17.12 29.43
N ILE A 647 -4.61 -16.89 28.38
CA ILE A 647 -4.08 -16.41 27.09
C ILE A 647 -3.49 -15.01 27.26
N TYR A 648 -4.16 -14.13 28.02
CA TYR A 648 -3.76 -12.73 28.21
C TYR A 648 -2.76 -12.50 29.34
N THR A 649 -2.50 -13.51 30.18
CA THR A 649 -1.71 -13.36 31.40
C THR A 649 -0.24 -13.73 31.17
N GLU A 650 0.68 -12.77 31.29
CA GLU A 650 2.13 -13.00 31.20
C GLU A 650 2.86 -12.86 32.55
N ASP A 651 2.31 -12.08 33.49
CA ASP A 651 2.97 -11.80 34.78
C ASP A 651 2.91 -13.00 35.73
N GLN A 652 3.99 -13.23 36.47
CA GLN A 652 4.10 -14.37 37.39
C GLN A 652 3.11 -14.32 38.56
N ALA A 653 2.81 -13.13 39.08
CA ALA A 653 1.87 -12.98 40.19
C ALA A 653 0.44 -13.31 39.75
N ASP A 654 0.04 -12.83 38.56
CA ASP A 654 -1.28 -13.10 37.98
C ASP A 654 -1.44 -14.58 37.61
N LEU A 655 -0.36 -15.23 37.12
CA LEU A 655 -0.34 -16.68 36.87
C LEU A 655 -0.52 -17.50 38.16
N GLU A 656 0.09 -17.11 39.27
CA GLU A 656 -0.14 -17.80 40.56
C GLU A 656 -1.56 -17.54 41.09
N TRP A 657 -2.10 -16.33 40.92
CA TRP A 657 -3.50 -16.05 41.27
C TRP A 657 -4.47 -16.94 40.49
N LEU A 658 -4.33 -17.02 39.15
CA LEU A 658 -5.13 -17.92 38.31
C LEU A 658 -5.03 -19.37 38.78
N LEU A 659 -3.83 -19.78 39.18
CA LEU A 659 -3.58 -21.13 39.64
C LEU A 659 -4.26 -21.44 40.98
N GLU A 660 -4.37 -20.48 41.90
CA GLU A 660 -5.14 -20.60 43.13
C GLU A 660 -6.63 -20.74 42.86
N GLU A 661 -7.18 -19.92 41.95
CA GLU A 661 -8.60 -19.98 41.56
C GLU A 661 -8.94 -21.34 40.91
N ILE A 662 -8.11 -21.82 39.98
CA ILE A 662 -8.31 -23.13 39.33
C ILE A 662 -8.22 -24.27 40.37
N ARG A 663 -7.31 -24.18 41.35
CA ARG A 663 -7.20 -25.15 42.46
C ARG A 663 -8.45 -25.15 43.34
N GLY A 664 -9.05 -23.99 43.59
CA GLY A 664 -10.32 -23.87 44.32
C GLY A 664 -11.45 -24.68 43.67
N TYR A 665 -11.47 -24.72 42.33
CA TYR A 665 -12.47 -25.46 41.56
C TYR A 665 -12.33 -26.99 41.65
N LYS A 666 -11.08 -27.48 41.71
CA LYS A 666 -10.74 -28.91 41.88
C LYS A 666 -11.38 -29.54 43.12
N ILE A 667 -11.61 -28.76 44.16
CA ILE A 667 -12.13 -29.23 45.45
C ILE A 667 -13.65 -29.43 45.42
N ARG A 668 -14.36 -28.73 44.52
CA ARG A 668 -15.83 -28.63 44.54
C ARG A 668 -16.56 -29.66 43.66
N ASP A 669 -15.97 -30.14 42.57
CA ASP A 669 -16.65 -31.09 41.64
C ASP A 669 -15.69 -32.14 41.05
N LYS A 670 -15.76 -33.38 41.55
CA LYS A 670 -14.88 -34.50 41.14
C LYS A 670 -15.06 -34.93 39.68
N ALA A 671 -16.25 -34.71 39.08
CA ALA A 671 -16.57 -35.16 37.73
C ALA A 671 -15.89 -34.32 36.63
N LYS A 672 -15.31 -33.17 36.97
CA LYS A 672 -14.68 -32.22 36.02
C LYS A 672 -13.23 -31.86 36.40
N SER A 673 -12.60 -32.74 37.16
CA SER A 673 -11.22 -32.61 37.63
C SER A 673 -10.19 -32.62 36.48
N GLY A 674 -10.50 -33.27 35.36
CA GLY A 674 -9.61 -33.32 34.18
C GLY A 674 -9.33 -31.94 33.55
N GLN A 675 -10.36 -31.11 33.36
CA GLN A 675 -10.25 -29.74 32.83
C GLN A 675 -9.35 -28.87 33.74
N ALA A 676 -9.58 -28.94 35.06
CA ALA A 676 -8.81 -28.16 36.03
C ALA A 676 -7.33 -28.58 36.05
N TYR A 677 -7.05 -29.90 36.04
CA TYR A 677 -5.67 -30.39 35.96
C TYR A 677 -4.98 -29.97 34.67
N LYS A 678 -5.68 -29.99 33.53
CA LYS A 678 -5.11 -29.52 32.27
C LYS A 678 -4.73 -28.04 32.37
N LEU A 679 -5.61 -27.19 32.89
CA LEU A 679 -5.33 -25.75 33.03
C LEU A 679 -4.19 -25.46 33.99
N ILE A 680 -4.11 -26.17 35.12
CA ILE A 680 -2.95 -26.07 36.03
C ILE A 680 -1.67 -26.44 35.26
N GLY A 681 -1.73 -27.48 34.42
CA GLY A 681 -0.62 -27.87 33.56
C GLY A 681 -0.20 -26.76 32.59
N ASP A 682 -1.16 -26.09 31.96
CA ASP A 682 -0.88 -24.97 31.04
C ASP A 682 -0.28 -23.76 31.75
N VAL A 683 -0.79 -23.39 32.93
CA VAL A 683 -0.21 -22.31 33.75
C VAL A 683 1.24 -22.64 34.10
N ARG A 684 1.50 -23.84 34.63
CA ARG A 684 2.85 -24.29 35.00
C ARG A 684 3.78 -24.34 33.79
N ARG A 685 3.25 -24.70 32.61
CA ARG A 685 4.00 -24.67 31.36
C ARG A 685 4.37 -23.24 30.96
N LYS A 686 3.44 -22.27 31.09
CA LYS A 686 3.71 -20.85 30.82
C LYS A 686 4.75 -20.27 31.78
N GLN A 687 4.77 -20.74 33.03
CA GLN A 687 5.81 -20.41 34.02
C GLN A 687 7.17 -21.12 33.77
N GLY A 688 7.31 -21.93 32.72
CA GLY A 688 8.53 -22.71 32.43
C GLY A 688 8.73 -23.96 33.31
N GLN A 689 7.78 -24.28 34.18
CA GLN A 689 7.83 -25.43 35.11
C GLN A 689 7.36 -26.71 34.42
N THR A 690 8.16 -27.18 33.47
CA THR A 690 7.80 -28.28 32.55
C THR A 690 7.48 -29.60 33.26
N ASP A 691 8.25 -29.98 34.29
CA ASP A 691 8.02 -31.23 35.04
C ASP A 691 6.64 -31.21 35.71
N GLN A 692 6.32 -30.12 36.40
CA GLN A 692 5.02 -29.94 37.06
C GLN A 692 3.87 -29.86 36.06
N ALA A 693 4.09 -29.24 34.89
CA ALA A 693 3.10 -29.21 33.82
C ALA A 693 2.71 -30.62 33.36
N PHE A 694 3.71 -31.46 33.08
CA PHE A 694 3.49 -32.83 32.60
C PHE A 694 2.88 -33.75 33.67
N GLU A 695 3.21 -33.56 34.96
CA GLU A 695 2.51 -34.25 36.05
C GLU A 695 1.01 -33.91 36.08
N ASN A 696 0.66 -32.64 35.88
CA ASN A 696 -0.73 -32.21 35.85
C ASN A 696 -1.44 -32.69 34.57
N TYR A 697 -0.76 -32.74 33.42
CA TYR A 697 -1.31 -33.34 32.20
C TYR A 697 -1.57 -34.85 32.35
N LYS A 698 -0.70 -35.61 33.04
CA LYS A 698 -0.96 -37.03 33.36
C LYS A 698 -2.23 -37.18 34.21
N LYS A 699 -2.34 -36.41 35.29
CA LYS A 699 -3.54 -36.38 36.15
C LYS A 699 -4.80 -35.96 35.38
N ALA A 700 -4.67 -35.02 34.44
CA ALA A 700 -5.75 -34.63 33.55
C ALA A 700 -6.21 -35.80 32.69
N LEU A 701 -5.28 -36.56 32.09
CA LEU A 701 -5.58 -37.73 31.26
C LEU A 701 -6.31 -38.83 32.04
N GLU A 702 -5.91 -39.07 33.29
CA GLU A 702 -6.55 -40.04 34.21
C GLU A 702 -8.00 -39.63 34.55
N CYS A 703 -8.24 -38.32 34.71
CA CYS A 703 -9.53 -37.79 35.16
C CYS A 703 -10.49 -37.41 34.01
N ALA A 704 -10.01 -37.29 32.77
CA ALA A 704 -10.75 -36.62 31.68
C ALA A 704 -11.87 -37.44 31.00
N GLY A 705 -12.03 -38.75 31.27
CA GLY A 705 -13.03 -39.59 30.59
C GLY A 705 -12.94 -39.53 29.04
N HIS A 706 -14.07 -39.63 28.32
CA HIS A 706 -14.16 -39.44 26.85
C HIS A 706 -14.39 -37.97 26.43
N SER A 707 -13.74 -37.02 27.10
CA SER A 707 -13.93 -35.58 26.82
C SER A 707 -12.92 -35.02 25.81
N TYR A 708 -13.20 -33.81 25.31
CA TYR A 708 -12.28 -32.98 24.52
C TYR A 708 -10.88 -32.88 25.15
N VAL A 709 -10.82 -32.73 26.47
CA VAL A 709 -9.58 -32.60 27.24
C VAL A 709 -8.66 -33.80 27.03
N LYS A 710 -9.21 -35.02 26.94
CA LYS A 710 -8.41 -36.22 26.69
C LYS A 710 -7.70 -36.15 25.35
N LYS A 711 -8.39 -35.71 24.29
CA LYS A 711 -7.80 -35.52 22.95
C LYS A 711 -6.72 -34.43 22.98
N GLU A 712 -6.98 -33.33 23.66
CA GLU A 712 -6.07 -32.21 23.76
C GLU A 712 -4.77 -32.58 24.50
N VAL A 713 -4.90 -33.20 25.67
CA VAL A 713 -3.76 -33.72 26.45
C VAL A 713 -3.00 -34.79 25.66
N ALA A 714 -3.69 -35.65 24.93
CA ALA A 714 -3.05 -36.62 24.05
C ALA A 714 -2.23 -35.94 22.93
N ARG A 715 -2.76 -34.89 22.29
CA ARG A 715 -2.01 -34.09 21.30
C ARG A 715 -0.78 -33.45 21.92
N ILE A 716 -0.84 -32.97 23.16
CA ILE A 716 0.32 -32.40 23.88
C ILE A 716 1.42 -33.46 24.01
N PHE A 717 1.09 -34.66 24.51
CA PHE A 717 2.06 -35.73 24.66
C PHE A 717 2.63 -36.20 23.32
N LEU A 718 1.78 -36.45 22.31
CA LEU A 718 2.20 -36.91 20.99
C LEU A 718 3.07 -35.87 20.26
N SER A 719 2.70 -34.58 20.34
CA SER A 719 3.48 -33.49 19.73
C SER A 719 4.84 -33.33 20.39
N ASP A 720 4.90 -33.47 21.72
CA ASP A 720 6.16 -33.42 22.45
C ASP A 720 7.06 -34.62 22.11
N LEU A 721 6.49 -35.83 22.10
CA LEU A 721 7.17 -37.06 21.66
C LEU A 721 7.75 -36.94 20.25
N TYR A 722 6.95 -36.42 19.31
CA TYR A 722 7.37 -36.22 17.93
C TYR A 722 8.48 -35.16 17.81
N ARG A 723 8.29 -33.97 18.41
CA ARG A 723 9.27 -32.86 18.33
C ARG A 723 10.58 -33.23 19.02
N GLY A 724 10.51 -33.82 20.21
CA GLY A 724 11.67 -34.26 20.97
C GLY A 724 12.41 -35.39 20.25
N GLY A 725 11.71 -36.37 19.68
CA GLY A 725 12.31 -37.42 18.87
C GLY A 725 13.02 -36.88 17.61
N ARG A 726 12.45 -35.89 16.93
CA ARG A 726 13.09 -35.22 15.80
C ARG A 726 14.34 -34.45 16.23
N LYS A 727 14.30 -33.72 17.34
CA LYS A 727 15.48 -33.01 17.90
C LYS A 727 16.55 -34.01 18.33
N LEU A 728 16.18 -35.10 18.99
CA LEU A 728 17.09 -36.17 19.40
C LEU A 728 17.82 -36.77 18.19
N SER A 729 17.09 -37.05 17.09
CA SER A 729 17.69 -37.52 15.83
C SER A 729 18.68 -36.50 15.22
N GLN A 730 18.43 -35.19 15.39
CA GLN A 730 19.35 -34.15 14.94
C GLN A 730 20.61 -34.07 15.82
N TYR A 731 20.46 -34.14 17.15
CA TYR A 731 21.59 -34.15 18.09
C TYR A 731 22.45 -35.41 17.92
N ALA A 732 21.83 -36.58 17.78
CA ALA A 732 22.54 -37.85 17.58
C ALA A 732 23.36 -37.88 16.27
N LYS A 733 22.96 -37.11 15.25
CA LYS A 733 23.77 -36.92 14.02
C LYS A 733 25.01 -36.04 14.22
N ARG A 734 25.04 -35.24 15.29
CA ARG A 734 26.10 -34.26 15.59
C ARG A 734 27.02 -34.68 16.74
N GLY A 735 26.69 -35.76 17.46
CA GLY A 735 27.49 -36.27 18.58
C GLY A 735 26.64 -36.96 19.65
N ASP A 736 27.04 -36.81 20.91
CA ASP A 736 26.30 -37.36 22.06
C ASP A 736 24.99 -36.58 22.29
N ALA A 737 23.90 -37.33 22.44
CA ALA A 737 22.56 -36.79 22.66
C ALA A 737 21.98 -37.20 24.03
N SER A 738 22.77 -37.90 24.86
CA SER A 738 22.34 -38.45 26.15
C SER A 738 21.83 -37.36 27.09
N GLU A 739 22.53 -36.22 27.18
CA GLU A 739 22.13 -35.11 28.05
C GLU A 739 20.76 -34.52 27.67
N PHE A 740 20.52 -34.32 26.37
CA PHE A 740 19.22 -33.86 25.87
C PHE A 740 18.14 -34.92 26.09
N MET A 741 18.45 -36.20 25.85
CA MET A 741 17.54 -37.32 26.03
C MET A 741 17.08 -37.45 27.48
N ASP A 742 18.01 -37.41 28.43
CA ASP A 742 17.73 -37.52 29.86
C ASP A 742 16.91 -36.33 30.34
N ALA A 743 17.31 -35.10 29.98
CA ALA A 743 16.58 -33.89 30.33
C ALA A 743 15.15 -33.87 29.75
N TRP A 744 14.99 -34.32 28.50
CA TRP A 744 13.69 -34.35 27.83
C TRP A 744 12.77 -35.43 28.40
N LEU A 745 13.27 -36.65 28.61
CA LEU A 745 12.47 -37.78 29.06
C LEU A 745 12.13 -37.72 30.55
N LYS A 746 12.91 -36.98 31.36
CA LYS A 746 12.70 -36.83 32.81
C LYS A 746 11.25 -36.50 33.19
N LYS A 747 10.58 -35.63 32.45
CA LYS A 747 9.16 -35.23 32.70
C LYS A 747 8.16 -36.38 32.54
N TYR A 748 8.54 -37.46 31.88
CA TYR A 748 7.73 -38.67 31.72
C TYR A 748 7.95 -39.70 32.83
N GLY A 749 8.97 -39.52 33.68
CA GLY A 749 9.32 -40.48 34.73
C GLY A 749 10.15 -41.64 34.19
N SER A 750 9.78 -42.87 34.54
CA SER A 750 10.45 -44.08 34.06
C SER A 750 10.05 -44.45 32.62
N ILE A 751 10.88 -45.29 31.97
CA ILE A 751 10.58 -45.81 30.63
C ILE A 751 9.30 -46.66 30.65
N GLU A 752 9.05 -47.40 31.73
CA GLU A 752 7.84 -48.18 31.94
C GLU A 752 6.60 -47.29 32.00
N GLU A 753 6.66 -46.18 32.75
CA GLU A 753 5.57 -45.18 32.82
C GLU A 753 5.33 -44.52 31.45
N LEU A 754 6.38 -44.22 30.70
CA LEU A 754 6.25 -43.69 29.33
C LEU A 754 5.58 -44.71 28.40
N LYS A 755 5.96 -45.99 28.46
CA LYS A 755 5.33 -47.05 27.65
C LYS A 755 3.85 -47.21 28.00
N GLN A 756 3.51 -47.16 29.29
CA GLN A 756 2.12 -47.21 29.76
C GLN A 756 1.32 -45.99 29.28
N LEU A 757 1.93 -44.80 29.32
CA LEU A 757 1.33 -43.58 28.80
C LEU A 757 1.05 -43.70 27.30
N VAL A 758 2.03 -44.12 26.50
CA VAL A 758 1.85 -44.31 25.04
C VAL A 758 0.76 -45.34 24.75
N GLY A 759 0.69 -46.43 25.51
CA GLY A 759 -0.39 -47.42 25.40
C GLY A 759 -1.77 -46.90 25.79
N THR A 760 -1.85 -45.79 26.51
CA THR A 760 -3.11 -45.11 26.88
C THR A 760 -3.53 -44.04 25.85
N LEU A 761 -2.58 -43.58 25.03
CA LEU A 761 -2.75 -42.55 24.00
C LEU A 761 -3.17 -43.10 22.64
N LEU A 762 -2.75 -44.33 22.33
CA LEU A 762 -3.15 -45.13 21.16
C LEU A 762 -4.44 -45.89 21.45
#